data_AF-A0ABD2A2Y0-F1
#
_entry.id   AF-A0ABD2A2Y0-F1
#
_cell.length_a   1.000
_cell.length_b   1.000
_cell.length_c   1.000
_cell.angle_alpha   90.00
_cell.angle_beta   90.00
_cell.angle_gamma   90.00
#
_symmetry.space_group_name_H-M   'P 1'
#
loop_
_entity.id
_entity.type
_entity.pdbx_description
1 polymer ?
#
loop_
_entity_poly.entity_id
_entity_poly.type
_entity_poly.pdbx_seq_one_letter_code
_entity_poly.pdbx_strand_id
1 'polypeptide(L)'
;TENLISKDERGCESWQDVANSYMTLQGSLERMRKEGNWFDWFSFSGVTMAEKPPKKKFAIFDLLTKIENDRKNIAKSVITFQFNKKRVKQLTNLNDVKKDCKGILYWMFRDARVQDNWAFLFAQKMAIKNKVPLHVCFCILPKFLNSTMRHYKFLLTGLMEIEKECTNLNINFHLLDGEPNLVIPDFVKNYKMGAVITDFFPLRLPMFWVDEVKKKLPNEVSVYQVDAHNIVPCWVASDKLEYAARTIRPKIRSQLEEFLTGFPPVIKHEYSSKESFEKNKWNDALKNVEADMSVKEITWVKPGYVGGILELENFLKNRLKVYHSKRNDPISNAVSNLSPWFHFGMISVQRCILEIMEYKRTMKKSMESFMEEAIIRRELSDNFCYYNENYDSIKGAYTWAIKTLDKHRQDKRLYIYNLNELENSLTHDDLWNACQNQLIQKGKMHGFLRMYWAKKILEWSPTPENALEWSLYLNDKYSLDGNDPNGYVGCMWSICGIHDQGFKERDIFGKIRYMIYDAVVVSKIRSRRVGLNKVELGGSNVTTLYHCDRLRWYTNNTQRSWVWHEAQKLLGVRLIPWDNPFGTPAWLVSDYRITSAQLDKLGLWSHCFRSLPNPREADAPTRFFVGCRWVYDPFTKAFMIATQFFFTFCFLLSLISFVCILLYALCCDQEQKQYVELIRLIGYMILVGGLSGGIAVIIFASLGNAEGWMPGHTNNYLGWSFALGVIGSVLLLIASALIHVEANVQRKKRKYITESQTKFQLESRA
;
A
#
# COMPACT_ATOMS: atom_id res chain seq x y z
N THR A 1 19.75 -44.46 -17.15
CA THR A 1 19.23 -44.21 -18.51
C THR A 1 18.21 -45.29 -18.84
N GLU A 2 17.02 -44.87 -19.30
CA GLU A 2 16.06 -45.63 -20.12
C GLU A 2 15.03 -46.62 -19.52
N ASN A 3 14.45 -46.44 -18.32
CA ASN A 3 13.21 -47.21 -18.03
C ASN A 3 12.13 -46.61 -17.11
N LEU A 4 12.13 -45.29 -16.86
CA LEU A 4 11.07 -44.66 -16.04
C LEU A 4 10.43 -43.40 -16.65
N ILE A 5 10.59 -43.16 -17.96
CA ILE A 5 10.06 -41.97 -18.64
C ILE A 5 8.86 -42.28 -19.58
N SER A 6 8.49 -43.54 -19.81
CA SER A 6 7.48 -43.88 -20.85
C SER A 6 6.03 -44.04 -20.39
N LYS A 7 5.64 -43.63 -19.16
CA LYS A 7 4.28 -43.85 -18.65
C LYS A 7 3.41 -42.62 -18.35
N ASP A 8 3.92 -41.40 -18.52
CA ASP A 8 3.16 -40.19 -18.12
C ASP A 8 2.71 -39.28 -19.28
N GLU A 9 2.95 -39.66 -20.55
CA GLU A 9 2.55 -38.84 -21.70
C GLU A 9 1.11 -39.07 -22.19
N ARG A 10 0.44 -40.15 -21.74
CA ARG A 10 -0.98 -40.40 -22.10
C ARG A 10 -2.01 -39.60 -21.28
N GLY A 11 -1.55 -38.82 -20.30
CA GLY A 11 -2.42 -37.98 -19.47
C GLY A 11 -2.55 -36.53 -19.95
N CYS A 12 -1.68 -36.05 -20.84
CA CYS A 12 -1.69 -34.64 -21.27
C CYS A 12 -2.64 -34.34 -22.44
N GLU A 13 -2.89 -35.31 -23.34
CA GLU A 13 -3.78 -35.07 -24.49
C GLU A 13 -5.25 -34.88 -24.08
N SER A 14 -5.73 -35.52 -23.00
CA SER A 14 -7.13 -35.37 -22.55
C SER A 14 -7.44 -34.03 -21.88
N TRP A 15 -6.44 -33.24 -21.47
CA TRP A 15 -6.63 -31.93 -20.85
C TRP A 15 -6.70 -30.80 -21.88
N GLN A 16 -6.07 -30.98 -23.04
CA GLN A 16 -6.13 -30.03 -24.14
C GLN A 16 -7.56 -29.94 -24.71
N ASP A 17 -8.25 -31.07 -24.87
CA ASP A 17 -9.60 -31.14 -25.44
C ASP A 17 -10.68 -30.63 -24.48
N VAL A 18 -10.50 -30.81 -23.17
CA VAL A 18 -11.38 -30.26 -22.13
C VAL A 18 -11.18 -28.74 -22.00
N ALA A 19 -9.93 -28.25 -22.08
CA ALA A 19 -9.64 -26.82 -22.07
C ALA A 19 -10.17 -26.10 -23.33
N ASN A 20 -10.08 -26.76 -24.50
CA ASN A 20 -10.63 -26.24 -25.74
C ASN A 20 -12.17 -26.19 -25.70
N SER A 21 -12.83 -27.23 -25.20
CA SER A 21 -14.29 -27.25 -25.04
C SER A 21 -14.80 -26.17 -24.07
N TYR A 22 -14.03 -25.86 -23.01
CA TYR A 22 -14.34 -24.81 -22.04
C TYR A 22 -14.16 -23.39 -22.62
N MET A 23 -13.13 -23.20 -23.45
CA MET A 23 -12.88 -21.94 -24.16
C MET A 23 -13.91 -21.66 -25.26
N THR A 24 -14.41 -22.69 -25.97
CA THR A 24 -15.49 -22.56 -26.96
C THR A 24 -16.83 -22.18 -26.32
N LEU A 25 -17.13 -22.72 -25.12
CA LEU A 25 -18.34 -22.38 -24.36
C LEU A 25 -18.31 -20.95 -23.80
N GLN A 26 -17.16 -20.47 -23.32
CA GLN A 26 -16.98 -19.07 -22.91
C GLN A 26 -17.13 -18.10 -24.09
N GLY A 27 -16.54 -18.43 -25.25
CA GLY A 27 -16.65 -17.60 -26.46
C GLY A 27 -18.07 -17.49 -27.02
N SER A 28 -18.88 -18.53 -26.87
CA SER A 28 -20.30 -18.54 -27.28
C SER A 28 -21.21 -17.77 -26.31
N LEU A 29 -20.94 -17.83 -25.00
CA LEU A 29 -21.65 -17.07 -23.97
C LEU A 29 -21.33 -15.57 -24.00
N GLU A 30 -20.11 -15.17 -24.37
CA GLU A 30 -19.74 -13.76 -24.57
C GLU A 30 -20.31 -13.16 -25.86
N ARG A 31 -20.54 -13.99 -26.89
CA ARG A 31 -21.22 -13.57 -28.13
C ARG A 31 -22.71 -13.31 -27.89
N MET A 32 -23.39 -14.20 -27.15
CA MET A 32 -24.79 -14.00 -26.73
C MET A 32 -24.98 -12.79 -25.79
N ARG A 33 -23.95 -12.41 -25.02
CA ARG A 33 -23.98 -11.22 -24.15
C ARG A 33 -23.79 -9.89 -24.91
N LYS A 34 -23.19 -9.91 -26.11
CA LYS A 34 -22.96 -8.70 -26.93
C LYS A 34 -24.12 -8.34 -27.85
N GLU A 35 -25.08 -9.24 -28.07
CA GLU A 35 -26.19 -9.03 -29.02
C GLU A 35 -27.57 -8.79 -28.36
N GLY A 36 -27.65 -8.79 -27.03
CA GLY A 36 -28.91 -8.57 -26.29
C GLY A 36 -29.21 -7.10 -25.99
N ASN A 37 -29.94 -6.46 -26.90
CA ASN A 37 -30.44 -5.09 -26.82
C ASN A 37 -31.76 -5.05 -26.02
N TRP A 38 -31.76 -4.68 -24.74
CA TRP A 38 -32.99 -4.40 -23.96
C TRP A 38 -32.73 -3.28 -22.94
N PHE A 39 -33.60 -2.25 -22.98
CA PHE A 39 -33.59 -0.97 -22.25
C PHE A 39 -32.98 0.25 -22.98
N ASP A 40 -33.69 0.71 -24.01
CA ASP A 40 -33.73 2.13 -24.41
C ASP A 40 -35.19 2.56 -24.55
N TRP A 41 -35.77 3.09 -23.47
CA TRP A 41 -36.98 3.90 -23.48
C TRP A 41 -36.86 4.88 -22.31
N PHE A 42 -36.27 6.06 -22.54
CA PHE A 42 -36.68 7.37 -21.99
C PHE A 42 -35.61 8.46 -22.30
N SER A 43 -36.12 9.62 -22.73
CA SER A 43 -35.52 10.97 -22.78
C SER A 43 -34.57 11.35 -23.93
N PHE A 44 -35.19 11.88 -24.99
CA PHE A 44 -35.03 13.21 -25.58
C PHE A 44 -33.79 14.09 -25.31
N SER A 45 -33.43 14.76 -26.40
CA SER A 45 -32.69 16.02 -26.58
C SER A 45 -31.16 15.98 -26.56
N GLY A 46 -30.60 16.41 -27.69
CA GLY A 46 -29.21 16.25 -28.07
C GLY A 46 -28.31 17.41 -27.67
N VAL A 47 -27.02 17.09 -27.59
CA VAL A 47 -25.90 18.02 -27.70
C VAL A 47 -24.77 17.28 -28.41
N THR A 48 -24.25 17.90 -29.46
CA THR A 48 -23.17 17.42 -30.33
C THR A 48 -21.87 17.19 -29.56
N MET A 49 -21.16 16.09 -29.88
CA MET A 49 -19.82 15.81 -29.35
C MET A 49 -18.81 16.82 -29.92
N ALA A 50 -18.26 17.69 -29.07
CA ALA A 50 -17.09 18.49 -29.42
C ALA A 50 -15.83 17.60 -29.49
N GLU A 51 -15.08 17.75 -30.58
CA GLU A 51 -13.79 17.10 -30.81
C GLU A 51 -12.81 17.39 -29.66
N LYS A 52 -12.10 16.36 -29.20
CA LYS A 52 -11.00 16.51 -28.23
C LYS A 52 -9.84 17.25 -28.92
N PRO A 53 -9.30 18.34 -28.33
CA PRO A 53 -8.14 18.99 -28.90
C PRO A 53 -6.91 18.09 -28.79
N PRO A 54 -5.93 18.22 -29.70
CA PRO A 54 -4.77 17.33 -29.75
C PRO A 54 -3.91 17.51 -28.50
N LYS A 55 -3.40 16.38 -27.99
CA LYS A 55 -2.47 16.36 -26.85
C LYS A 55 -1.21 17.15 -27.21
N LYS A 56 -1.05 18.34 -26.63
CA LYS A 56 0.24 19.05 -26.62
C LYS A 56 1.29 18.15 -25.95
N LYS A 57 2.40 17.87 -26.63
CA LYS A 57 3.63 17.38 -26.00
C LYS A 57 4.13 18.51 -25.07
N PHE A 58 4.15 18.28 -23.76
CA PHE A 58 4.61 19.27 -22.77
C PHE A 58 6.11 19.12 -22.52
N ALA A 59 6.82 20.26 -22.47
CA ALA A 59 8.25 20.33 -22.19
C ALA A 59 8.55 20.10 -20.70
N ILE A 60 9.74 19.57 -20.42
CA ILE A 60 10.30 19.22 -19.09
C ILE A 60 10.59 20.45 -18.18
N PHE A 61 10.20 21.67 -18.60
CA PHE A 61 10.61 22.96 -18.00
C PHE A 61 9.52 23.72 -17.22
N ASP A 62 8.36 23.10 -16.99
CA ASP A 62 7.19 23.83 -16.46
C ASP A 62 7.31 24.14 -14.95
N LEU A 63 7.64 23.13 -14.12
CA LEU A 63 7.68 23.34 -12.66
C LEU A 63 8.85 24.23 -12.18
N LEU A 64 10.03 24.12 -12.78
CA LEU A 64 11.18 24.96 -12.42
C LEU A 64 10.88 26.45 -12.67
N THR A 65 10.36 26.76 -13.86
CA THR A 65 10.01 28.13 -14.26
C THR A 65 8.91 28.69 -13.36
N LYS A 66 7.90 27.87 -13.05
CA LYS A 66 6.84 28.23 -12.10
C LYS A 66 7.43 28.58 -10.73
N ILE A 67 8.25 27.71 -10.15
CA ILE A 67 8.85 27.91 -8.83
C ILE A 67 9.70 29.19 -8.80
N GLU A 68 10.44 29.49 -9.87
CA GLU A 68 11.21 30.73 -9.99
C GLU A 68 10.29 31.97 -9.95
N ASN A 69 9.17 31.94 -10.68
CA ASN A 69 8.17 33.01 -10.68
C ASN A 69 7.49 33.14 -9.32
N ASP A 70 7.17 32.03 -8.65
CA ASP A 70 6.57 32.03 -7.32
C ASP A 70 7.48 32.76 -6.32
N ARG A 71 8.80 32.54 -6.37
CA ARG A 71 9.76 33.27 -5.51
C ARG A 71 9.72 34.78 -5.78
N LYS A 72 9.76 35.18 -7.05
CA LYS A 72 9.68 36.60 -7.45
C LYS A 72 8.38 37.27 -6.99
N ASN A 73 7.29 36.52 -6.97
CA ASN A 73 5.99 37.00 -6.48
C ASN A 73 5.94 37.16 -4.95
N ILE A 74 6.70 36.35 -4.20
CA ILE A 74 6.75 36.44 -2.73
C ILE A 74 7.48 37.71 -2.25
N ALA A 75 8.63 38.03 -2.86
CA ALA A 75 9.36 39.26 -2.55
C ALA A 75 10.30 39.64 -3.69
N LYS A 76 10.60 40.95 -3.80
CA LYS A 76 11.60 41.45 -4.77
C LYS A 76 13.01 40.94 -4.46
N SER A 77 13.35 40.82 -3.17
CA SER A 77 14.65 40.33 -2.71
C SER A 77 14.60 39.80 -1.28
N VAL A 78 15.61 39.01 -0.90
CA VAL A 78 15.81 38.51 0.46
C VAL A 78 15.90 39.62 1.53
N ILE A 79 16.32 40.83 1.13
CA ILE A 79 16.40 42.00 2.01
C ILE A 79 15.00 42.45 2.42
N THR A 80 14.12 42.62 1.42
CA THR A 80 12.74 43.09 1.59
C THR A 80 11.82 42.06 2.23
N PHE A 81 12.17 40.77 2.14
CA PHE A 81 11.39 39.70 2.77
C PHE A 81 11.46 39.75 4.30
N GLN A 82 10.30 39.63 4.95
CA GLN A 82 10.21 39.55 6.41
C GLN A 82 10.63 38.16 6.89
N PHE A 83 11.93 38.01 7.16
CA PHE A 83 12.51 36.75 7.61
C PHE A 83 12.07 36.41 9.04
N ASN A 84 11.54 35.20 9.26
CA ASN A 84 11.18 34.73 10.60
C ASN A 84 12.42 34.35 11.40
N LYS A 85 12.81 35.20 12.36
CA LYS A 85 14.00 35.01 13.19
C LYS A 85 13.93 33.77 14.09
N LYS A 86 12.74 33.21 14.37
CA LYS A 86 12.61 31.97 15.17
C LYS A 86 13.27 30.76 14.51
N ARG A 87 13.57 30.83 13.19
CA ARG A 87 14.36 29.83 12.45
C ARG A 87 15.84 29.82 12.81
N VAL A 88 16.32 30.85 13.50
CA VAL A 88 17.75 31.07 13.78
C VAL A 88 17.99 30.93 15.27
N LYS A 89 18.98 30.11 15.61
CA LYS A 89 19.58 30.05 16.94
C LYS A 89 20.95 30.70 16.88
N GLN A 90 21.09 31.85 17.52
CA GLN A 90 22.39 32.48 17.72
C GLN A 90 23.14 31.71 18.82
N LEU A 91 24.34 31.23 18.51
CA LEU A 91 25.11 30.37 19.40
C LEU A 91 26.19 31.13 20.19
N THR A 92 26.57 32.34 19.76
CA THR A 92 27.52 33.22 20.45
C THR A 92 26.86 34.53 20.89
N ASN A 93 27.37 35.17 21.94
CA ASN A 93 26.76 36.39 22.53
C ASN A 93 27.09 37.70 21.78
N LEU A 94 27.42 37.63 20.49
CA LEU A 94 27.81 38.78 19.67
C LEU A 94 26.67 39.25 18.79
N ASN A 95 26.17 40.46 19.02
CA ASN A 95 25.02 40.99 18.28
C ASN A 95 25.38 41.57 16.91
N ASP A 96 26.63 42.01 16.73
CA ASP A 96 27.09 42.67 15.52
C ASP A 96 28.28 41.96 14.88
N VAL A 97 28.36 42.07 13.56
CA VAL A 97 29.53 41.61 12.78
C VAL A 97 30.62 42.65 12.87
N LYS A 98 31.87 42.21 13.03
CA LYS A 98 33.03 43.09 13.04
C LYS A 98 33.12 43.91 11.75
N LYS A 99 33.32 45.24 11.87
CA LYS A 99 33.27 46.20 10.75
C LYS A 99 34.34 45.98 9.67
N ASP A 100 35.47 45.36 10.01
CA ASP A 100 36.62 45.11 9.12
C ASP A 100 36.68 43.67 8.57
N CYS A 101 35.62 42.88 8.75
CA CYS A 101 35.56 41.53 8.21
C CYS A 101 35.59 41.50 6.67
N LYS A 102 36.08 40.40 6.10
CA LYS A 102 36.21 40.25 4.63
C LYS A 102 35.07 39.48 3.99
N GLY A 103 34.17 38.91 4.79
CA GLY A 103 33.03 38.15 4.29
C GLY A 103 32.21 37.51 5.41
N ILE A 104 31.07 36.96 5.01
CA ILE A 104 30.23 36.07 5.82
C ILE A 104 30.34 34.67 5.24
N LEU A 105 30.49 33.67 6.10
CA LEU A 105 30.59 32.26 5.71
C LEU A 105 29.29 31.52 6.01
N TYR A 106 28.69 30.90 5.00
CA TYR A 106 27.72 29.83 5.17
C TYR A 106 28.45 28.48 5.07
N TRP A 107 28.64 27.83 6.22
CA TRP A 107 29.04 26.43 6.30
C TRP A 107 27.81 25.55 6.04
N MET A 108 27.67 25.14 4.78
CA MET A 108 26.63 24.25 4.30
C MET A 108 26.98 22.80 4.67
N PHE A 109 26.02 22.07 5.22
CA PHE A 109 26.20 20.66 5.53
C PHE A 109 24.98 19.80 5.18
N ARG A 110 23.87 19.92 5.90
CA ARG A 110 22.67 19.10 5.67
C ARG A 110 21.85 19.57 4.47
N ASP A 111 21.78 20.87 4.24
CA ASP A 111 20.91 21.49 3.24
C ASP A 111 21.68 21.87 1.96
N ALA A 112 22.13 20.86 1.20
CA ALA A 112 22.96 21.04 0.01
C ALA A 112 22.17 21.56 -1.22
N ARG A 113 21.70 22.80 -1.13
CA ARG A 113 21.02 23.55 -2.20
C ARG A 113 21.14 25.06 -1.99
N VAL A 114 21.13 25.83 -3.07
CA VAL A 114 21.06 27.31 -3.02
C VAL A 114 19.61 27.77 -2.81
N GLN A 115 18.70 27.19 -3.57
CA GLN A 115 17.30 27.61 -3.62
C GLN A 115 16.47 27.00 -2.48
N ASP A 116 15.46 27.75 -2.01
CA ASP A 116 14.56 27.34 -0.90
C ASP A 116 15.34 26.85 0.34
N ASN A 117 16.44 27.53 0.66
CA ASN A 117 17.32 27.25 1.79
C ASN A 117 17.32 28.44 2.76
N TRP A 118 16.71 28.26 3.94
CA TRP A 118 16.62 29.33 4.94
C TRP A 118 17.98 29.75 5.51
N ALA A 119 18.95 28.84 5.61
CA ALA A 119 20.30 29.15 6.06
C ALA A 119 21.04 30.01 5.02
N PHE A 120 20.92 29.65 3.74
CA PHE A 120 21.49 30.42 2.63
C PHE A 120 20.88 31.82 2.56
N LEU A 121 19.54 31.92 2.62
CA LEU A 121 18.83 33.20 2.61
C LEU A 121 19.24 34.10 3.79
N PHE A 122 19.36 33.51 4.99
CA PHE A 122 19.83 34.23 6.17
C PHE A 122 21.28 34.72 5.99
N ALA A 123 22.18 33.88 5.50
CA ALA A 123 23.57 34.23 5.24
C ALA A 123 23.71 35.35 4.20
N GLN A 124 22.97 35.28 3.09
CA GLN A 124 22.97 36.34 2.08
C GLN A 124 22.42 37.65 2.64
N LYS A 125 21.31 37.61 3.38
CA LYS A 125 20.75 38.80 4.04
C LYS A 125 21.75 39.45 4.99
N MET A 126 22.47 38.65 5.76
CA MET A 126 23.49 39.12 6.70
C MET A 126 24.70 39.72 5.98
N ALA A 127 25.17 39.10 4.90
CA ALA A 127 26.27 39.60 4.09
C ALA A 127 25.92 40.96 3.44
N ILE A 128 24.73 41.07 2.85
CA ILE A 128 24.27 42.33 2.23
C ILE A 128 24.11 43.44 3.27
N LYS A 129 23.50 43.14 4.43
CA LYS A 129 23.34 44.13 5.52
C LYS A 129 24.70 44.71 5.96
N ASN A 130 25.75 43.89 5.96
CA ASN A 130 27.10 44.29 6.35
C ASN A 130 27.96 44.75 5.17
N LYS A 131 27.42 44.79 3.94
CA LYS A 131 28.14 45.22 2.72
C LYS A 131 29.42 44.43 2.45
N VAL A 132 29.39 43.12 2.68
CA VAL A 132 30.54 42.22 2.50
C VAL A 132 30.19 41.04 1.59
N PRO A 133 31.20 40.39 0.99
CA PRO A 133 31.01 39.16 0.21
C PRO A 133 30.37 38.03 1.01
N LEU A 134 29.62 37.18 0.31
CA LEU A 134 29.14 35.90 0.83
C LEU A 134 30.02 34.77 0.33
N HIS A 135 30.42 33.90 1.24
CA HIS A 135 31.16 32.68 0.98
C HIS A 135 30.30 31.50 1.43
N VAL A 136 30.29 30.44 0.64
CA VAL A 136 29.64 29.18 0.98
C VAL A 136 30.72 28.11 0.97
N CYS A 137 30.78 27.25 1.98
CA CYS A 137 31.71 26.14 1.98
C CYS A 137 31.03 24.83 2.32
N PHE A 138 31.59 23.75 1.80
CA PHE A 138 31.23 22.38 2.15
C PHE A 138 32.51 21.59 2.49
N CYS A 139 32.51 20.85 3.60
CA CYS A 139 33.64 20.02 4.00
C CYS A 139 33.42 18.58 3.52
N ILE A 140 34.28 18.10 2.63
CA ILE A 140 34.34 16.68 2.29
C ILE A 140 35.05 15.96 3.44
N LEU A 141 34.31 15.05 4.07
CA LEU A 141 34.79 14.28 5.21
C LEU A 141 35.58 13.07 4.73
N PRO A 142 36.77 12.78 5.30
CA PRO A 142 37.49 11.53 5.03
C PRO A 142 36.61 10.32 5.29
N LYS A 143 35.83 10.33 6.39
CA LYS A 143 34.86 9.29 6.70
C LYS A 143 33.62 9.90 7.36
N PHE A 144 32.44 9.63 6.80
CA PHE A 144 31.18 10.05 7.40
C PHE A 144 30.33 8.83 7.79
N LEU A 145 30.34 8.49 9.08
CA LEU A 145 29.57 7.36 9.63
C LEU A 145 29.78 6.09 8.80
N ASN A 146 28.70 5.46 8.32
CA ASN A 146 28.74 4.28 7.45
C ASN A 146 28.54 4.61 5.96
N SER A 147 28.78 5.86 5.57
CA SER A 147 28.59 6.30 4.17
C SER A 147 29.60 5.63 3.25
N THR A 148 29.07 5.05 2.18
CA THR A 148 29.84 4.38 1.12
C THR A 148 30.08 5.32 -0.06
N MET A 149 30.94 4.91 -1.00
CA MET A 149 31.28 5.72 -2.18
C MET A 149 30.06 6.11 -3.02
N ARG A 150 29.00 5.30 -3.00
CA ARG A 150 27.67 5.63 -3.58
C ARG A 150 27.15 6.97 -3.07
N HIS A 151 27.24 7.24 -1.77
CA HIS A 151 26.72 8.46 -1.14
C HIS A 151 27.55 9.67 -1.53
N TYR A 152 28.88 9.54 -1.43
CA TYR A 152 29.81 10.60 -1.79
C TYR A 152 29.66 11.05 -3.24
N LYS A 153 29.55 10.11 -4.18
CA LYS A 153 29.35 10.44 -5.60
C LYS A 153 28.00 11.10 -5.87
N PHE A 154 26.95 10.65 -5.19
CA PHE A 154 25.63 11.28 -5.26
C PHE A 154 25.67 12.73 -4.78
N LEU A 155 26.27 12.96 -3.60
CA LEU A 155 26.46 14.29 -3.02
C LEU A 155 27.33 15.19 -3.91
N LEU A 156 28.50 14.71 -4.35
CA LEU A 156 29.48 15.49 -5.12
C LEU A 156 28.87 16.05 -6.41
N THR A 157 28.05 15.25 -7.10
CA THR A 157 27.32 15.68 -8.30
C THR A 157 26.38 16.86 -8.01
N GLY A 158 25.71 16.85 -6.85
CA GLY A 158 24.88 17.98 -6.40
C GLY A 158 25.70 19.21 -6.02
N LEU A 159 26.86 19.04 -5.38
CA LEU A 159 27.75 20.16 -5.03
C LEU A 159 28.32 20.88 -6.27
N MET A 160 28.58 20.15 -7.37
CA MET A 160 28.97 20.76 -8.64
C MET A 160 27.88 21.68 -9.22
N GLU A 161 26.60 21.28 -9.06
CA GLU A 161 25.45 22.12 -9.46
C GLU A 161 25.39 23.40 -8.62
N ILE A 162 25.67 23.31 -7.32
CA ILE A 162 25.71 24.45 -6.39
C ILE A 162 26.85 25.41 -6.75
N GLU A 163 28.06 24.93 -7.04
CA GLU A 163 29.18 25.81 -7.42
C GLU A 163 28.83 26.64 -8.67
N LYS A 164 28.22 26.01 -9.68
CA LYS A 164 27.79 26.70 -10.90
C LYS A 164 26.74 27.77 -10.59
N GLU A 165 25.78 27.48 -9.74
CA GLU A 165 24.74 28.44 -9.35
C GLU A 165 25.32 29.59 -8.50
N CYS A 166 26.17 29.31 -7.52
CA CYS A 166 26.88 30.30 -6.73
C CYS A 166 27.72 31.24 -7.62
N THR A 167 28.42 30.71 -8.62
CA THR A 167 29.20 31.50 -9.58
C THR A 167 28.31 32.50 -10.34
N ASN A 168 27.14 32.06 -10.83
CA ASN A 168 26.18 32.93 -11.52
C ASN A 168 25.64 34.04 -10.59
N LEU A 169 25.54 33.74 -9.29
CA LEU A 169 25.07 34.65 -8.25
C LEU A 169 26.19 35.54 -7.66
N ASN A 170 27.43 35.51 -8.18
CA ASN A 170 28.57 36.24 -7.60
C ASN A 170 28.84 35.85 -6.12
N ILE A 171 28.72 34.56 -5.80
CA ILE A 171 28.95 33.98 -4.48
C ILE A 171 30.07 32.96 -4.61
N ASN A 172 31.05 33.01 -3.72
CA ASN A 172 32.17 32.07 -3.75
C ASN A 172 31.78 30.74 -3.09
N PHE A 173 32.01 29.62 -3.78
CA PHE A 173 31.81 28.27 -3.23
C PHE A 173 33.15 27.58 -3.02
N HIS A 174 33.41 27.10 -1.80
CA HIS A 174 34.67 26.49 -1.38
C HIS A 174 34.44 25.03 -1.00
N LEU A 175 35.13 24.12 -1.69
CA LEU A 175 35.19 22.72 -1.32
C LEU A 175 36.41 22.51 -0.42
N LEU A 176 36.17 22.23 0.86
CA LEU A 176 37.22 22.03 1.86
C LEU A 176 37.40 20.54 2.12
N ASP A 177 38.62 20.09 2.34
CA ASP A 177 38.95 18.69 2.63
C ASP A 177 39.30 18.54 4.11
N GLY A 178 38.57 17.70 4.84
CA GLY A 178 38.78 17.44 6.27
C GLY A 178 37.56 17.72 7.15
N GLU A 179 37.71 17.47 8.46
CA GLU A 179 36.62 17.64 9.42
C GLU A 179 36.32 19.12 9.73
N PRO A 180 35.04 19.53 9.82
CA PRO A 180 34.64 20.93 10.00
C PRO A 180 35.23 21.62 11.23
N ASN A 181 35.35 20.90 12.34
CA ASN A 181 35.96 21.38 13.60
C ASN A 181 37.47 21.70 13.47
N LEU A 182 38.11 21.34 12.37
CA LEU A 182 39.50 21.69 12.04
C LEU A 182 39.54 22.76 10.94
N VAL A 183 38.90 22.49 9.81
CA VAL A 183 39.05 23.34 8.62
C VAL A 183 38.25 24.63 8.67
N ILE A 184 37.08 24.66 9.31
CA ILE A 184 36.25 25.88 9.38
C ILE A 184 36.92 26.97 10.22
N PRO A 185 37.43 26.70 11.44
CA PRO A 185 38.16 27.70 12.22
C PRO A 185 39.36 28.29 11.48
N ASP A 186 40.12 27.45 10.76
CA ASP A 186 41.29 27.89 9.99
C ASP A 186 40.88 28.76 8.80
N PHE A 187 39.85 28.35 8.06
CA PHE A 187 39.29 29.14 6.96
C PHE A 187 38.80 30.51 7.44
N VAL A 188 38.07 30.57 8.56
CA VAL A 188 37.57 31.82 9.15
C VAL A 188 38.72 32.74 9.54
N LYS A 189 39.78 32.21 10.16
CA LYS A 189 40.95 33.00 10.58
C LYS A 189 41.71 33.53 9.37
N ASN A 190 42.02 32.66 8.40
CA ASN A 190 42.81 33.00 7.22
C ASN A 190 42.12 34.08 6.38
N TYR A 191 40.81 33.98 6.19
CA TYR A 191 40.04 34.92 5.38
C TYR A 191 39.28 35.96 6.20
N LYS A 192 39.52 36.08 7.51
CA LYS A 192 38.92 37.09 8.40
C LYS A 192 37.39 37.21 8.25
N MET A 193 36.70 36.07 8.31
CA MET A 193 35.24 36.00 8.20
C MET A 193 34.58 36.57 9.47
N GLY A 194 33.52 37.35 9.31
CA GLY A 194 32.86 38.05 10.43
C GLY A 194 31.74 37.27 11.11
N ALA A 195 31.16 36.29 10.41
CA ALA A 195 30.17 35.38 10.96
C ALA A 195 30.20 34.03 10.24
N VAL A 196 29.80 32.98 10.96
CA VAL A 196 29.58 31.63 10.45
C VAL A 196 28.11 31.28 10.64
N ILE A 197 27.43 30.99 9.54
CA ILE A 197 26.07 30.47 9.51
C ILE A 197 26.20 28.98 9.17
N THR A 198 25.45 28.11 9.84
CA THR A 198 25.35 26.70 9.50
C THR A 198 23.90 26.22 9.56
N ASP A 199 23.60 25.14 8.84
CA ASP A 199 22.27 24.51 8.89
C ASP A 199 22.14 23.56 10.10
N PHE A 200 20.90 23.11 10.35
CA PHE A 200 20.57 22.29 11.52
C PHE A 200 20.52 20.80 11.18
N PHE A 201 21.24 19.99 11.96
CA PHE A 201 21.21 18.54 11.85
C PHE A 201 21.32 17.88 13.24
N PRO A 202 20.26 17.23 13.77
CA PRO A 202 20.24 16.80 15.17
C PRO A 202 21.03 15.53 15.48
N LEU A 203 21.90 15.07 14.58
CA LEU A 203 22.75 13.91 14.88
C LEU A 203 23.94 14.31 15.77
N ARG A 204 24.40 13.36 16.59
CA ARG A 204 25.45 13.56 17.60
C ARG A 204 26.73 14.17 17.01
N LEU A 205 27.21 13.64 15.89
CA LEU A 205 28.45 14.07 15.25
C LEU A 205 28.36 15.49 14.64
N PRO A 206 27.34 15.84 13.84
CA PRO A 206 27.11 17.21 13.39
C PRO A 206 26.96 18.23 14.52
N MET A 207 26.19 17.91 15.57
CA MET A 207 26.04 18.79 16.73
C MET A 207 27.37 18.99 17.46
N PHE A 208 28.16 17.93 17.62
CA PHE A 208 29.52 18.02 18.16
C PHE A 208 30.41 18.96 17.34
N TRP A 209 30.39 18.88 16.00
CA TRP A 209 31.17 19.80 15.18
C TRP A 209 30.76 21.26 15.35
N VAL A 210 29.45 21.54 15.42
CA VAL A 210 28.95 22.90 15.65
C VAL A 210 29.49 23.47 16.97
N ASP A 211 29.47 22.67 18.04
CA ASP A 211 30.00 23.06 19.34
C ASP A 211 31.52 23.26 19.31
N GLU A 212 32.27 22.39 18.63
CA GLU A 212 33.72 22.51 18.52
C GLU A 212 34.17 23.69 17.65
N VAL A 213 33.49 23.92 16.52
CA VAL A 213 33.71 25.09 15.67
C VAL A 213 33.46 26.35 16.50
N LYS A 214 32.32 26.43 17.21
CA LYS A 214 32.02 27.56 18.10
C LYS A 214 33.14 27.85 19.11
N LYS A 215 33.70 26.81 19.75
CA LYS A 215 34.78 26.97 20.75
C LYS A 215 36.10 27.44 20.16
N LYS A 216 36.43 27.00 18.93
CA LYS A 216 37.73 27.27 18.28
C LYS A 216 37.76 28.57 17.47
N LEU A 217 36.58 29.13 17.18
CA LEU A 217 36.46 30.41 16.47
C LEU A 217 36.91 31.58 17.36
N PRO A 218 37.46 32.66 16.77
CA PRO A 218 37.78 33.86 17.53
C PRO A 218 36.55 34.47 18.22
N ASN A 219 36.74 35.08 19.38
CA ASN A 219 35.68 35.73 20.18
C ASN A 219 34.95 36.88 19.46
N GLU A 220 35.42 37.31 18.29
CA GLU A 220 34.84 38.37 17.48
C GLU A 220 33.95 37.84 16.34
N VAL A 221 33.88 36.51 16.16
CA VAL A 221 33.11 35.87 15.09
C VAL A 221 31.78 35.35 15.63
N SER A 222 30.69 35.82 15.02
CA SER A 222 29.34 35.40 15.42
C SER A 222 28.95 34.07 14.76
N VAL A 223 28.30 33.17 15.51
CA VAL A 223 27.89 31.85 15.01
C VAL A 223 26.39 31.70 15.10
N TYR A 224 25.76 31.30 14.00
CA TYR A 224 24.32 31.10 13.89
C TYR A 224 24.02 29.71 13.31
N GLN A 225 23.07 29.02 13.91
CA GLN A 225 22.50 27.81 13.36
C GLN A 225 21.08 28.10 12.87
N VAL A 226 20.75 27.66 11.66
CA VAL A 226 19.44 27.91 11.03
C VAL A 226 18.79 26.59 10.69
N ASP A 227 17.53 26.40 11.12
CA ASP A 227 16.75 25.26 10.67
C ASP A 227 16.22 25.53 9.24
N ALA A 228 16.95 24.99 8.26
CA ALA A 228 16.63 25.03 6.85
C ALA A 228 16.01 23.72 6.33
N HIS A 229 15.91 22.70 7.20
CA HIS A 229 15.44 21.37 6.84
C HIS A 229 13.97 21.17 7.19
N ASN A 230 13.55 21.66 8.35
CA ASN A 230 12.19 21.53 8.86
C ASN A 230 11.34 22.74 8.48
N ILE A 231 10.02 22.53 8.33
CA ILE A 231 9.09 23.64 8.07
C ILE A 231 9.01 24.48 9.33
N VAL A 232 8.71 23.85 10.47
CA VAL A 232 8.78 24.48 11.79
C VAL A 232 10.12 24.12 12.42
N PRO A 233 10.95 25.09 12.86
CA PRO A 233 12.24 24.80 13.47
C PRO A 233 12.13 23.81 14.63
N CYS A 234 13.05 22.84 14.73
CA CYS A 234 12.92 21.72 15.67
C CYS A 234 12.69 22.17 17.13
N TRP A 235 13.44 23.18 17.59
CA TRP A 235 13.31 23.77 18.93
C TRP A 235 12.06 24.65 19.12
N VAL A 236 11.37 24.99 18.04
CA VAL A 236 10.11 25.74 18.06
C VAL A 236 8.90 24.79 17.98
N ALA A 237 9.03 23.69 17.24
CA ALA A 237 7.98 22.69 17.08
C ALA A 237 7.58 22.04 18.41
N SER A 238 8.55 21.81 19.29
CA SER A 238 8.35 21.35 20.68
C SER A 238 9.56 21.72 21.53
N ASP A 239 9.32 22.00 22.80
CA ASP A 239 10.29 22.25 23.87
C ASP A 239 10.83 20.97 24.53
N LYS A 240 10.32 19.81 24.11
CA LYS A 240 10.67 18.50 24.66
C LYS A 240 10.56 17.38 23.63
N LEU A 241 11.08 16.22 24.02
CA LEU A 241 10.86 14.95 23.33
C LEU A 241 9.37 14.58 23.30
N GLU A 242 8.84 14.36 22.10
CA GLU A 242 7.43 14.02 21.89
C GLU A 242 7.18 12.51 21.83
N TYR A 243 6.18 12.04 22.58
CA TYR A 243 5.95 10.60 22.72
C TYR A 243 5.54 9.95 21.39
N ALA A 244 4.67 10.59 20.60
CA ALA A 244 4.15 10.03 19.37
C ALA A 244 3.67 11.10 18.38
N ALA A 245 3.40 10.70 17.14
CA ALA A 245 2.85 11.60 16.12
C ALA A 245 1.59 12.34 16.58
N ARG A 246 0.74 11.71 17.41
CA ARG A 246 -0.47 12.34 17.94
C ARG A 246 -0.21 13.55 18.86
N THR A 247 0.97 13.63 19.49
CA THR A 247 1.29 14.68 20.46
C THR A 247 2.02 15.85 19.80
N ILE A 248 2.95 15.58 18.85
CA ILE A 248 3.63 16.65 18.09
C ILE A 248 2.75 17.27 17.00
N ARG A 249 1.81 16.51 16.41
CA ARG A 249 0.95 16.98 15.31
C ARG A 249 0.20 18.28 15.62
N PRO A 250 -0.54 18.42 16.74
CA PRO A 250 -1.21 19.69 17.04
C PRO A 250 -0.22 20.85 17.23
N LYS A 251 0.96 20.60 17.83
CA LYS A 251 2.00 21.62 18.02
C LYS A 251 2.52 22.17 16.70
N ILE A 252 2.92 21.28 15.77
CA ILE A 252 3.36 21.69 14.42
C ILE A 252 2.21 22.38 13.68
N ARG A 253 1.01 21.78 13.66
CA ARG A 253 -0.15 22.33 12.93
C ARG A 253 -0.52 23.74 13.35
N SER A 254 -0.45 24.05 14.65
CA SER A 254 -0.74 25.40 15.16
C SER A 254 0.24 26.46 14.67
N GLN A 255 1.41 26.06 14.17
CA GLN A 255 2.47 26.94 13.72
C GLN A 255 2.64 26.95 12.19
N LEU A 256 1.94 26.09 11.45
CA LEU A 256 2.07 26.01 10.00
C LEU A 256 1.72 27.31 9.30
N GLU A 257 0.74 28.07 9.79
CA GLU A 257 0.41 29.38 9.21
C GLU A 257 1.57 30.38 9.29
N GLU A 258 2.35 30.34 10.39
CA GLU A 258 3.52 31.20 10.59
C GLU A 258 4.73 30.75 9.74
N PHE A 259 4.93 29.44 9.57
CA PHE A 259 6.17 28.90 9.02
C PHE A 259 6.08 28.35 7.59
N LEU A 260 4.91 27.87 7.16
CA LEU A 260 4.69 27.32 5.81
C LEU A 260 4.44 28.46 4.81
N THR A 261 5.42 29.34 4.67
CA THR A 261 5.39 30.47 3.75
C THR A 261 6.06 30.13 2.42
N GLY A 262 5.85 30.98 1.41
CA GLY A 262 6.73 30.98 0.23
C GLY A 262 8.15 31.40 0.58
N PHE A 263 9.07 31.13 -0.35
CA PHE A 263 10.48 31.54 -0.25
C PHE A 263 10.74 32.79 -1.08
N PRO A 264 11.50 33.78 -0.59
CA PRO A 264 11.99 34.87 -1.42
C PRO A 264 13.08 34.38 -2.40
N PRO A 265 13.38 35.13 -3.47
CA PRO A 265 14.44 34.77 -4.40
C PRO A 265 15.82 35.02 -3.77
N VAL A 266 16.76 34.10 -4.03
CA VAL A 266 18.19 34.38 -3.89
C VAL A 266 18.57 35.33 -5.03
N ILE A 267 19.29 36.41 -4.70
CA ILE A 267 19.66 37.44 -5.68
C ILE A 267 21.15 37.33 -6.03
N LYS A 268 21.55 37.92 -7.15
CA LYS A 268 22.96 38.12 -7.44
C LYS A 268 23.56 39.01 -6.36
N HIS A 269 24.63 38.55 -5.72
CA HIS A 269 25.28 39.23 -4.62
C HIS A 269 26.03 40.46 -5.12
N GLU A 270 25.85 41.60 -4.46
CA GLU A 270 26.38 42.90 -4.91
C GLU A 270 27.87 43.08 -4.59
N TYR A 271 28.37 42.38 -3.57
CA TYR A 271 29.71 42.58 -3.01
C TYR A 271 30.65 41.44 -3.40
N SER A 272 31.59 41.70 -4.30
CA SER A 272 32.59 40.71 -4.69
C SER A 272 33.78 40.67 -3.72
N SER A 273 34.36 39.49 -3.54
CA SER A 273 35.62 39.33 -2.80
C SER A 273 36.77 40.01 -3.54
N LYS A 274 37.70 40.60 -2.79
CA LYS A 274 38.98 41.12 -3.32
C LYS A 274 40.06 40.05 -3.38
N GLU A 275 39.90 38.97 -2.60
CA GLU A 275 40.82 37.83 -2.56
C GLU A 275 40.59 36.91 -3.77
N SER A 276 41.67 36.36 -4.32
CA SER A 276 41.60 35.27 -5.31
C SER A 276 41.59 33.91 -4.63
N PHE A 277 40.69 33.03 -5.07
CA PHE A 277 40.57 31.67 -4.56
C PHE A 277 40.97 30.66 -5.63
N GLU A 278 41.58 29.56 -5.22
CA GLU A 278 41.79 28.43 -6.12
C GLU A 278 40.43 27.83 -6.53
N LYS A 279 40.36 27.34 -7.77
CA LYS A 279 39.18 26.61 -8.25
C LYS A 279 39.10 25.25 -7.57
N ASN A 280 37.90 24.78 -7.28
CA ASN A 280 37.68 23.47 -6.70
C ASN A 280 38.16 22.35 -7.65
N LYS A 281 39.02 21.47 -7.14
CA LYS A 281 39.59 20.34 -7.89
C LYS A 281 38.68 19.11 -7.78
N TRP A 282 37.56 19.13 -8.51
CA TRP A 282 36.52 18.10 -8.43
C TRP A 282 37.00 16.66 -8.69
N ASN A 283 37.98 16.47 -9.57
CA ASN A 283 38.54 15.14 -9.86
C ASN A 283 39.28 14.53 -8.66
N ASP A 284 39.83 15.38 -7.78
CA ASP A 284 40.58 14.97 -6.59
C ASP A 284 39.71 15.01 -5.32
N ALA A 285 38.47 15.48 -5.40
CA ALA A 285 37.61 15.74 -4.24
C ALA A 285 37.35 14.50 -3.38
N LEU A 286 37.44 13.30 -3.94
CA LEU A 286 37.22 12.04 -3.23
C LEU A 286 38.52 11.26 -2.97
N LYS A 287 39.69 11.85 -3.26
CA LYS A 287 40.99 11.16 -3.16
C LYS A 287 41.32 10.72 -1.73
N ASN A 288 40.95 11.54 -0.74
CA ASN A 288 41.21 11.30 0.68
C ASN A 288 40.01 10.68 1.42
N VAL A 289 38.98 10.23 0.70
CA VAL A 289 37.79 9.63 1.29
C VAL A 289 38.00 8.14 1.55
N GLU A 290 37.89 7.74 2.80
CA GLU A 290 37.95 6.38 3.33
C GLU A 290 36.54 5.77 3.42
N ALA A 291 35.91 5.53 2.26
CA ALA A 291 34.57 4.95 2.17
C ALA A 291 34.57 3.57 1.50
N ASP A 292 33.60 2.73 1.87
CA ASP A 292 33.42 1.41 1.24
C ASP A 292 33.10 1.58 -0.26
N MET A 293 33.94 0.94 -1.09
CA MET A 293 33.87 0.96 -2.56
C MET A 293 33.02 -0.19 -3.14
N SER A 294 32.66 -1.19 -2.32
CA SER A 294 31.91 -2.38 -2.76
C SER A 294 30.46 -2.06 -3.15
N VAL A 295 29.89 -0.98 -2.59
CA VAL A 295 28.53 -0.56 -2.85
C VAL A 295 28.46 0.27 -4.14
N LYS A 296 27.90 -0.35 -5.18
CA LYS A 296 27.81 0.24 -6.54
C LYS A 296 26.99 1.53 -6.57
N GLU A 297 27.33 2.43 -7.47
CA GLU A 297 26.50 3.60 -7.76
C GLU A 297 25.12 3.22 -8.31
N ILE A 298 24.15 4.12 -8.17
CA ILE A 298 22.79 3.94 -8.68
C ILE A 298 22.58 4.76 -9.95
N THR A 299 21.77 4.24 -10.87
CA THR A 299 21.55 4.86 -12.20
C THR A 299 20.15 5.41 -12.41
N TRP A 300 19.19 5.04 -11.55
CA TRP A 300 17.79 5.45 -11.70
C TRP A 300 17.49 6.86 -11.16
N VAL A 301 18.43 7.47 -10.44
CA VAL A 301 18.29 8.80 -9.83
C VAL A 301 19.28 9.76 -10.45
N LYS A 302 18.83 10.98 -10.77
CA LYS A 302 19.69 12.11 -11.08
C LYS A 302 19.91 12.96 -9.82
N PRO A 303 21.15 13.08 -9.29
CA PRO A 303 21.43 13.95 -8.15
C PRO A 303 21.22 15.44 -8.48
N GLY A 304 21.27 16.30 -7.45
CA GLY A 304 21.17 17.75 -7.58
C GLY A 304 19.75 18.30 -7.41
N TYR A 305 19.66 19.63 -7.28
CA TYR A 305 18.41 20.34 -7.04
C TYR A 305 17.45 20.19 -8.22
N VAL A 306 17.95 20.33 -9.46
CA VAL A 306 17.16 20.10 -10.67
C VAL A 306 16.62 18.67 -10.72
N GLY A 307 17.43 17.67 -10.35
CA GLY A 307 16.99 16.27 -10.29
C GLY A 307 15.82 16.05 -9.33
N GLY A 308 15.88 16.70 -8.15
CA GLY A 308 14.81 16.62 -7.15
C GLY A 308 13.51 17.26 -7.62
N ILE A 309 13.58 18.41 -8.30
CA ILE A 309 12.40 19.09 -8.85
C ILE A 309 11.74 18.26 -9.95
N LEU A 310 12.52 17.63 -10.82
CA LEU A 310 12.00 16.74 -11.85
C LEU A 310 11.27 15.52 -11.27
N GLU A 311 11.80 14.91 -10.20
CA GLU A 311 11.11 13.79 -9.56
C GLU A 311 9.87 14.26 -8.77
N LEU A 312 9.88 15.46 -8.19
CA LEU A 312 8.69 16.08 -7.61
C LEU A 312 7.62 16.27 -8.69
N GLU A 313 7.97 16.86 -9.83
CA GLU A 313 7.03 17.07 -10.94
C GLU A 313 6.43 15.74 -11.43
N ASN A 314 7.27 14.72 -11.59
CA ASN A 314 6.85 13.37 -11.95
C ASN A 314 5.90 12.77 -10.90
N PHE A 315 6.18 12.96 -9.61
CA PHE A 315 5.31 12.53 -8.52
C PHE A 315 3.94 13.23 -8.58
N LEU A 316 3.93 14.57 -8.70
CA LEU A 316 2.72 15.38 -8.78
C LEU A 316 1.82 14.97 -9.95
N LYS A 317 2.41 14.80 -11.14
CA LYS A 317 1.68 14.48 -12.37
C LYS A 317 1.17 13.04 -12.40
N ASN A 318 1.98 12.07 -11.96
CA ASN A 318 1.73 10.66 -12.25
C ASN A 318 1.34 9.81 -11.04
N ARG A 319 1.73 10.19 -9.81
CA ARG A 319 1.64 9.29 -8.64
C ARG A 319 0.84 9.85 -7.46
N LEU A 320 0.78 11.19 -7.30
CA LEU A 320 0.07 11.83 -6.19
C LEU A 320 -1.39 11.35 -6.09
N LYS A 321 -2.09 11.20 -7.23
CA LYS A 321 -3.49 10.75 -7.27
C LYS A 321 -3.73 9.42 -6.54
N VAL A 322 -2.78 8.49 -6.61
CA VAL A 322 -2.89 7.15 -5.99
C VAL A 322 -2.11 7.03 -4.68
N TYR A 323 -1.37 8.06 -4.26
CA TYR A 323 -0.52 8.02 -3.07
C TYR A 323 -1.28 7.56 -1.81
N HIS A 324 -2.43 8.18 -1.49
CA HIS A 324 -3.21 7.81 -0.29
C HIS A 324 -3.58 6.31 -0.26
N SER A 325 -4.09 5.78 -1.37
CA SER A 325 -4.60 4.41 -1.42
C SER A 325 -3.51 3.36 -1.65
N LYS A 326 -2.37 3.74 -2.21
CA LYS A 326 -1.33 2.81 -2.67
C LYS A 326 0.07 3.02 -2.08
N ARG A 327 0.34 4.02 -1.23
CA ARG A 327 1.67 4.23 -0.61
C ARG A 327 2.20 3.05 0.20
N ASN A 328 1.31 2.19 0.68
CA ASN A 328 1.68 0.99 1.42
C ASN A 328 1.87 -0.22 0.49
N ASP A 329 1.52 -0.14 -0.79
CA ASP A 329 1.62 -1.24 -1.76
C ASP A 329 3.00 -1.22 -2.44
N PRO A 330 3.95 -2.09 -2.06
CA PRO A 330 5.32 -2.05 -2.59
C PRO A 330 5.41 -2.44 -4.08
N ILE A 331 4.35 -3.01 -4.64
CA ILE A 331 4.25 -3.34 -6.06
C ILE A 331 3.75 -2.11 -6.85
N SER A 332 3.07 -1.17 -6.18
CA SER A 332 2.60 0.06 -6.79
C SER A 332 3.70 1.11 -6.76
N ASN A 333 4.01 1.70 -7.92
CA ASN A 333 4.85 2.89 -7.98
C ASN A 333 4.02 4.12 -7.57
N ALA A 334 3.65 4.19 -6.28
CA ALA A 334 2.78 5.23 -5.74
C ALA A 334 3.51 6.28 -4.89
N VAL A 335 4.69 5.94 -4.34
CA VAL A 335 5.47 6.82 -3.47
C VAL A 335 6.21 7.91 -4.26
N SER A 336 6.65 8.98 -3.59
CA SER A 336 7.31 10.12 -4.25
C SER A 336 8.71 9.82 -4.75
N ASN A 337 9.41 8.90 -4.08
CA ASN A 337 10.85 8.63 -4.21
C ASN A 337 11.78 9.78 -3.81
N LEU A 338 11.27 10.87 -3.22
CA LEU A 338 12.06 12.06 -2.92
C LEU A 338 13.05 11.93 -1.75
N SER A 339 13.04 10.82 -1.02
CA SER A 339 13.85 10.66 0.20
C SER A 339 15.37 10.83 0.01
N PRO A 340 16.01 10.40 -1.10
CA PRO A 340 17.44 10.70 -1.34
C PRO A 340 17.72 12.21 -1.42
N TRP A 341 16.87 12.97 -2.12
CA TRP A 341 17.06 14.42 -2.23
C TRP A 341 16.69 15.16 -0.95
N PHE A 342 15.72 14.65 -0.18
CA PHE A 342 15.44 15.19 1.16
C PHE A 342 16.63 14.98 2.09
N HIS A 343 17.20 13.78 2.13
CA HIS A 343 18.33 13.46 3.00
C HIS A 343 19.54 14.40 2.79
N PHE A 344 20.00 14.52 1.54
CA PHE A 344 21.10 15.43 1.19
C PHE A 344 20.68 16.92 1.12
N GLY A 345 19.41 17.22 1.41
CA GLY A 345 18.87 18.57 1.33
C GLY A 345 19.00 19.22 -0.05
N MET A 346 19.01 18.42 -1.12
CA MET A 346 19.03 18.89 -2.50
C MET A 346 17.69 19.50 -2.92
N ILE A 347 16.60 19.18 -2.23
CA ILE A 347 15.29 19.83 -2.42
C ILE A 347 14.64 20.10 -1.06
N SER A 348 14.02 21.27 -0.93
CA SER A 348 13.28 21.64 0.27
C SER A 348 11.97 20.86 0.39
N VAL A 349 11.74 20.21 1.54
CA VAL A 349 10.43 19.61 1.83
C VAL A 349 9.35 20.67 1.90
N GLN A 350 9.64 21.86 2.45
CA GLN A 350 8.70 22.97 2.45
C GLN A 350 8.28 23.34 1.03
N ARG A 351 9.22 23.39 0.07
CA ARG A 351 8.90 23.59 -1.35
C ARG A 351 7.95 22.50 -1.85
N CYS A 352 8.26 21.23 -1.63
CA CYS A 352 7.38 20.13 -2.06
C CYS A 352 5.96 20.27 -1.51
N ILE A 353 5.80 20.70 -0.25
CA ILE A 353 4.50 20.91 0.36
C ILE A 353 3.75 22.06 -0.30
N LEU A 354 4.41 23.19 -0.56
CA LEU A 354 3.80 24.31 -1.29
C LEU A 354 3.24 23.88 -2.65
N GLU A 355 4.01 23.11 -3.43
CA GLU A 355 3.56 22.61 -4.74
C GLU A 355 2.40 21.61 -4.61
N ILE A 356 2.42 20.74 -3.60
CA ILE A 356 1.37 19.73 -3.38
C ILE A 356 0.06 20.40 -2.90
N MET A 357 0.13 21.50 -2.16
CA MET A 357 -1.04 22.21 -1.64
C MET A 357 -1.96 22.75 -2.75
N GLU A 358 -1.44 23.00 -3.95
CA GLU A 358 -2.25 23.41 -5.10
C GLU A 358 -3.24 22.32 -5.55
N TYR A 359 -2.94 21.05 -5.26
CA TYR A 359 -3.81 19.92 -5.55
C TYR A 359 -4.87 19.68 -4.46
N LYS A 360 -5.03 20.60 -3.50
CA LYS A 360 -5.98 20.45 -2.39
C LYS A 360 -7.43 20.24 -2.84
N ARG A 361 -7.84 20.84 -3.97
CA ARG A 361 -9.20 20.69 -4.52
C ARG A 361 -9.41 19.33 -5.19
N THR A 362 -8.40 18.80 -5.86
CA THR A 362 -8.51 17.60 -6.71
C THR A 362 -8.06 16.31 -6.02
N MET A 363 -7.08 16.39 -5.10
CA MET A 363 -6.39 15.24 -4.51
C MET A 363 -6.20 15.37 -2.99
N LYS A 364 -7.19 15.92 -2.28
CA LYS A 364 -7.14 16.24 -0.84
C LYS A 364 -6.56 15.11 0.03
N LYS A 365 -7.09 13.89 -0.08
CA LYS A 365 -6.66 12.75 0.76
C LYS A 365 -5.18 12.38 0.56
N SER A 366 -4.70 12.42 -0.69
CA SER A 366 -3.30 12.15 -1.02
C SER A 366 -2.37 13.25 -0.52
N MET A 367 -2.79 14.52 -0.67
CA MET A 367 -2.08 15.67 -0.14
C MET A 367 -1.96 15.59 1.39
N GLU A 368 -3.06 15.38 2.11
CA GLU A 368 -3.05 15.22 3.58
C GLU A 368 -2.17 14.04 4.03
N SER A 369 -2.23 12.91 3.31
CA SER A 369 -1.38 11.75 3.62
C SER A 369 0.09 12.03 3.40
N PHE A 370 0.44 12.76 2.33
CA PHE A 370 1.82 13.13 2.08
C PHE A 370 2.32 14.12 3.13
N MET A 371 1.52 15.12 3.49
CA MET A 371 1.85 16.09 4.54
C MET A 371 2.05 15.41 5.91
N GLU A 372 1.25 14.40 6.26
CA GLU A 372 1.46 13.65 7.50
C GLU A 372 2.85 12.98 7.54
N GLU A 373 3.29 12.39 6.43
CA GLU A 373 4.59 11.69 6.38
C GLU A 373 5.76 12.69 6.24
N ALA A 374 5.64 13.69 5.37
CA ALA A 374 6.72 14.63 5.06
C ALA A 374 6.90 15.74 6.11
N ILE A 375 5.85 16.09 6.85
CA ILE A 375 5.91 17.08 7.94
C ILE A 375 5.93 16.35 9.27
N ILE A 376 4.83 15.69 9.65
CA ILE A 376 4.64 15.21 11.02
C ILE A 376 5.61 14.08 11.36
N ARG A 377 5.72 13.05 10.51
CA ARG A 377 6.62 11.92 10.78
C ARG A 377 8.08 12.34 10.69
N ARG A 378 8.44 13.11 9.67
CA ARG A 378 9.81 13.57 9.45
C ARG A 378 10.32 14.49 10.56
N GLU A 379 9.54 15.51 10.92
CA GLU A 379 9.95 16.48 11.95
C GLU A 379 9.88 15.85 13.36
N LEU A 380 9.05 14.83 13.57
CA LEU A 380 9.12 13.99 14.78
C LEU A 380 10.44 13.22 14.86
N SER A 381 11.00 12.77 13.74
CA SER A 381 12.30 12.10 13.75
C SER A 381 13.42 13.04 14.18
N ASP A 382 13.41 14.28 13.65
CA ASP A 382 14.34 15.33 14.08
C ASP A 382 14.16 15.67 15.57
N ASN A 383 12.91 15.78 16.05
CA ASN A 383 12.62 15.96 17.47
C ASN A 383 13.19 14.83 18.34
N PHE A 384 13.06 13.58 17.90
CA PHE A 384 13.57 12.42 18.64
C PHE A 384 15.10 12.47 18.75
N CYS A 385 15.81 12.64 17.62
CA CYS A 385 17.27 12.73 17.64
C CYS A 385 17.79 13.96 18.40
N TYR A 386 17.06 15.08 18.37
CA TYR A 386 17.47 16.32 19.04
C TYR A 386 17.37 16.22 20.57
N TYR A 387 16.30 15.62 21.08
CA TYR A 387 16.03 15.55 22.53
C TYR A 387 16.48 14.26 23.20
N ASN A 388 16.93 13.25 22.44
CA ASN A 388 17.36 11.97 22.98
C ASN A 388 18.78 11.63 22.53
N GLU A 389 19.76 11.82 23.42
CA GLU A 389 21.17 11.52 23.14
C GLU A 389 21.42 10.04 22.81
N ASN A 390 20.51 9.13 23.21
CA ASN A 390 20.59 7.69 22.97
C ASN A 390 19.67 7.26 21.80
N TYR A 391 19.47 8.12 20.79
CA TYR A 391 18.55 7.86 19.68
C TYR A 391 18.89 6.61 18.84
N ASP A 392 20.13 6.11 18.94
CA ASP A 392 20.71 4.97 18.24
C ASP A 392 20.88 3.73 19.14
N SER A 393 20.31 3.74 20.35
CA SER A 393 20.44 2.66 21.33
C SER A 393 19.09 2.30 21.98
N ILE A 394 18.96 1.05 22.44
CA ILE A 394 17.80 0.60 23.23
C ILE A 394 17.58 1.45 24.48
N LYS A 395 18.66 2.03 25.04
CA LYS A 395 18.56 2.96 26.17
C LYS A 395 17.71 4.19 25.87
N GLY A 396 17.61 4.59 24.60
CA GLY A 396 16.76 5.69 24.14
C GLY A 396 15.29 5.29 23.93
N ALA A 397 14.91 4.03 24.13
CA ALA A 397 13.52 3.58 24.00
C ALA A 397 12.68 3.92 25.24
N TYR A 398 11.36 3.82 25.12
CA TYR A 398 10.47 3.98 26.26
C TYR A 398 10.57 2.81 27.24
N THR A 399 10.36 3.09 28.53
CA THR A 399 10.49 2.10 29.61
C THR A 399 9.64 0.83 29.38
N TRP A 400 8.45 0.96 28.77
CA TRP A 400 7.61 -0.22 28.48
C TRP A 400 8.24 -1.14 27.43
N ALA A 401 8.93 -0.58 26.44
CA ALA A 401 9.58 -1.32 25.37
C ALA A 401 10.85 -1.99 25.88
N ILE A 402 11.66 -1.29 26.69
CA ILE A 402 12.83 -1.88 27.35
C ILE A 402 12.40 -3.08 28.20
N LYS A 403 11.42 -2.88 29.09
CA LYS A 403 10.91 -3.96 29.96
C LYS A 403 10.37 -5.16 29.17
N THR A 404 9.65 -4.92 28.07
CA THR A 404 9.10 -6.03 27.27
C THR A 404 10.18 -6.76 26.49
N LEU A 405 11.20 -6.08 25.98
CA LEU A 405 12.32 -6.72 25.30
C LEU A 405 13.17 -7.52 26.29
N ASP A 406 13.43 -6.96 27.48
CA ASP A 406 14.20 -7.63 28.55
C ASP A 406 13.53 -8.92 29.02
N LYS A 407 12.21 -8.89 29.21
CA LYS A 407 11.43 -10.07 29.61
C LYS A 407 11.56 -11.23 28.62
N HIS A 408 11.66 -10.94 27.33
CA HIS A 408 11.66 -11.92 26.25
C HIS A 408 13.08 -12.26 25.72
N ARG A 409 14.13 -11.85 26.44
CA ARG A 409 15.53 -12.09 26.03
C ARG A 409 15.91 -13.57 25.93
N GLN A 410 15.28 -14.43 26.73
CA GLN A 410 15.61 -15.86 26.80
C GLN A 410 14.70 -16.74 25.93
N ASP A 411 13.75 -16.13 25.21
CA ASP A 411 12.84 -16.86 24.34
C ASP A 411 13.61 -17.60 23.24
N LYS A 412 13.19 -18.81 22.88
CA LYS A 412 13.85 -19.56 21.82
C LYS A 412 13.54 -18.93 20.45
N ARG A 413 14.58 -18.52 19.72
CA ARG A 413 14.46 -18.05 18.33
C ARG A 413 14.49 -19.25 17.40
N LEU A 414 13.57 -19.30 16.43
CA LEU A 414 13.51 -20.38 15.45
C LEU A 414 14.69 -20.30 14.45
N TYR A 415 15.08 -19.08 14.10
CA TYR A 415 16.22 -18.79 13.23
C TYR A 415 17.11 -17.75 13.91
N ILE A 416 18.42 -17.89 13.77
CA ILE A 416 19.39 -16.90 14.20
C ILE A 416 20.36 -16.72 13.04
N TYR A 417 20.43 -15.51 12.50
CA TYR A 417 21.37 -15.13 11.46
C TYR A 417 22.47 -14.24 12.04
N ASN A 418 23.65 -14.30 11.43
CA ASN A 418 24.69 -13.31 11.65
C ASN A 418 24.54 -12.14 10.66
N LEU A 419 25.28 -11.05 10.90
CA LEU A 419 25.24 -9.86 10.06
C LEU A 419 25.58 -10.16 8.60
N ASN A 420 26.55 -11.04 8.32
CA ASN A 420 26.96 -11.35 6.96
C ASN A 420 25.88 -12.12 6.19
N GLU A 421 25.15 -13.02 6.83
CA GLU A 421 24.01 -13.72 6.23
C GLU A 421 22.87 -12.75 5.90
N LEU A 422 22.55 -11.84 6.83
CA LEU A 422 21.56 -10.78 6.61
C LEU A 422 21.99 -9.84 5.47
N GLU A 423 23.23 -9.36 5.50
CA GLU A 423 23.78 -8.43 4.50
C GLU A 423 23.71 -9.02 3.10
N ASN A 424 24.02 -10.32 2.94
CA ASN A 424 24.00 -11.02 1.65
C ASN A 424 22.64 -11.64 1.28
N SER A 425 21.56 -11.31 1.99
CA SER A 425 20.21 -11.83 1.69
C SER A 425 20.11 -13.37 1.73
N LEU A 426 20.78 -13.99 2.71
CA LEU A 426 20.86 -15.44 2.88
C LEU A 426 19.92 -15.94 3.98
N THR A 427 18.67 -15.48 3.97
CA THR A 427 17.64 -15.94 4.93
C THR A 427 16.69 -16.96 4.30
N HIS A 428 15.92 -17.65 5.13
CA HIS A 428 14.86 -18.55 4.69
C HIS A 428 13.64 -17.80 4.10
N ASP A 429 13.56 -16.48 4.26
CA ASP A 429 12.42 -15.67 3.84
C ASP A 429 12.73 -14.90 2.55
N ASP A 430 12.14 -15.36 1.45
CA ASP A 430 12.29 -14.76 0.13
C ASP A 430 11.84 -13.28 0.06
N LEU A 431 10.82 -12.89 0.84
CA LEU A 431 10.39 -11.48 0.87
C LEU A 431 11.42 -10.63 1.58
N TRP A 432 11.98 -11.12 2.69
CA TRP A 432 13.05 -10.41 3.40
C TRP A 432 14.30 -10.26 2.51
N ASN A 433 14.70 -11.35 1.85
CA ASN A 433 15.80 -11.35 0.88
C ASN A 433 15.53 -10.37 -0.27
N ALA A 434 14.29 -10.29 -0.78
CA ALA A 434 13.91 -9.31 -1.80
C ALA A 434 13.98 -7.86 -1.30
N CYS A 435 13.64 -7.61 -0.03
CA CYS A 435 13.78 -6.30 0.60
C CYS A 435 15.26 -5.88 0.65
N GLN A 436 16.11 -6.76 1.16
CA GLN A 436 17.55 -6.52 1.27
C GLN A 436 18.19 -6.31 -0.11
N ASN A 437 17.86 -7.16 -1.09
CA ASN A 437 18.32 -6.99 -2.47
C ASN A 437 17.84 -5.67 -3.11
N GLN A 438 16.60 -5.23 -2.84
CA GLN A 438 16.13 -3.92 -3.31
C GLN A 438 16.99 -2.79 -2.72
N LEU A 439 17.34 -2.88 -1.44
CA LEU A 439 18.18 -1.89 -0.78
C LEU A 439 19.60 -1.87 -1.37
N ILE A 440 20.22 -3.03 -1.55
CA ILE A 440 21.57 -3.16 -2.14
C ILE A 440 21.58 -2.60 -3.56
N GLN A 441 20.64 -3.01 -4.41
CA GLN A 441 20.67 -2.68 -5.84
C GLN A 441 20.18 -1.26 -6.14
N LYS A 442 19.11 -0.80 -5.47
CA LYS A 442 18.49 0.50 -5.77
C LYS A 442 18.91 1.60 -4.82
N GLY A 443 19.56 1.29 -3.70
CA GLY A 443 19.87 2.26 -2.65
C GLY A 443 18.63 2.86 -1.99
N LYS A 444 17.47 2.21 -2.14
CA LYS A 444 16.19 2.66 -1.59
C LYS A 444 15.22 1.49 -1.48
N MET A 445 14.85 1.15 -0.24
CA MET A 445 13.82 0.16 0.03
C MET A 445 12.45 0.84 0.18
N HIS A 446 11.39 0.21 -0.32
CA HIS A 446 10.02 0.72 -0.16
C HIS A 446 9.67 0.89 1.33
N GLY A 447 9.10 2.03 1.72
CA GLY A 447 8.89 2.39 3.14
C GLY A 447 8.11 1.36 3.95
N PHE A 448 7.07 0.75 3.36
CA PHE A 448 6.36 -0.34 4.01
C PHE A 448 7.24 -1.57 4.27
N LEU A 449 8.15 -1.89 3.33
CA LEU A 449 9.04 -3.03 3.44
C LEU A 449 10.15 -2.78 4.46
N ARG A 450 10.59 -1.53 4.67
CA ARG A 450 11.54 -1.19 5.74
C ARG A 450 11.05 -1.61 7.13
N MET A 451 9.76 -1.42 7.40
CA MET A 451 9.13 -1.86 8.64
C MET A 451 9.17 -3.38 8.81
N TYR A 452 8.86 -4.12 7.75
CA TYR A 452 8.91 -5.58 7.74
C TYR A 452 10.35 -6.07 7.97
N TRP A 453 11.27 -5.53 7.17
CA TRP A 453 12.68 -5.87 7.16
C TRP A 453 13.33 -5.70 8.53
N ALA A 454 13.17 -4.54 9.18
CA ALA A 454 13.76 -4.28 10.50
C ALA A 454 13.12 -5.14 11.62
N LYS A 455 11.82 -5.43 11.53
CA LYS A 455 11.14 -6.30 12.50
C LYS A 455 11.61 -7.74 12.41
N LYS A 456 11.92 -8.23 11.21
CA LYS A 456 12.48 -9.57 11.02
C LYS A 456 13.93 -9.66 11.49
N ILE A 457 14.70 -8.59 11.40
CA ILE A 457 16.03 -8.54 12.03
C ILE A 457 15.89 -8.73 13.55
N LEU A 458 14.92 -8.09 14.23
CA LEU A 458 14.65 -8.35 15.65
C LEU A 458 14.30 -9.82 15.93
N GLU A 459 13.50 -10.44 15.07
CA GLU A 459 13.09 -11.84 15.24
C GLU A 459 14.24 -12.84 15.11
N TRP A 460 15.23 -12.53 14.27
CA TRP A 460 16.30 -13.46 13.87
C TRP A 460 17.69 -13.06 14.35
N SER A 461 17.79 -12.09 15.26
CA SER A 461 19.05 -11.71 15.89
C SER A 461 19.17 -12.33 17.29
N PRO A 462 20.40 -12.55 17.80
CA PRO A 462 20.60 -13.07 19.15
C PRO A 462 19.99 -12.18 20.24
N THR A 463 20.13 -10.86 20.06
CA THR A 463 19.64 -9.86 21.01
C THR A 463 18.98 -8.68 20.30
N PRO A 464 18.09 -7.94 20.98
CA PRO A 464 17.55 -6.69 20.47
C PRO A 464 18.65 -5.65 20.14
N GLU A 465 19.75 -5.63 20.89
CA GLU A 465 20.89 -4.74 20.66
C GLU A 465 21.56 -5.05 19.31
N ASN A 466 21.85 -6.33 19.05
CA ASN A 466 22.38 -6.75 17.75
C ASN A 466 21.39 -6.42 16.64
N ALA A 467 20.10 -6.64 16.87
CA ALA A 467 19.09 -6.32 15.87
C ALA A 467 19.09 -4.84 15.48
N LEU A 468 19.19 -3.95 16.47
CA LEU A 468 19.23 -2.51 16.25
C LEU A 468 20.52 -2.10 15.56
N GLU A 469 21.66 -2.55 16.07
CA GLU A 469 22.99 -2.27 15.49
C GLU A 469 23.06 -2.69 14.03
N TRP A 470 22.66 -3.93 13.71
CA TRP A 470 22.70 -4.46 12.35
C TRP A 470 21.70 -3.75 11.43
N SER A 471 20.51 -3.41 11.93
CA SER A 471 19.53 -2.66 11.14
C SER A 471 20.03 -1.25 10.80
N LEU A 472 20.66 -0.56 11.75
CA LEU A 472 21.25 0.76 11.52
C LEU A 472 22.41 0.67 10.54
N TYR A 473 23.35 -0.27 10.75
CA TYR A 473 24.48 -0.50 9.85
C TYR A 473 24.02 -0.75 8.40
N LEU A 474 23.09 -1.70 8.18
CA LEU A 474 22.61 -2.03 6.85
C LEU A 474 21.83 -0.87 6.20
N ASN A 475 21.02 -0.14 6.98
CA ASN A 475 20.33 1.05 6.49
C ASN A 475 21.32 2.12 6.03
N ASP A 476 22.32 2.42 6.86
CA ASP A 476 23.26 3.52 6.65
C ASP A 476 24.32 3.22 5.58
N LYS A 477 24.66 1.93 5.41
CA LYS A 477 25.59 1.47 4.38
C LYS A 477 24.99 1.50 2.97
N TYR A 478 23.72 1.13 2.82
CA TYR A 478 23.13 0.89 1.50
C TYR A 478 22.09 1.93 1.08
N SER A 479 21.32 2.51 2.00
CA SER A 479 20.25 3.44 1.68
C SER A 479 20.80 4.83 1.40
N LEU A 480 20.48 5.40 0.24
CA LEU A 480 20.84 6.79 -0.08
C LEU A 480 20.23 7.83 0.85
N ASP A 481 19.18 7.45 1.57
CA ASP A 481 18.52 8.25 2.60
C ASP A 481 18.82 7.71 4.02
N GLY A 482 19.92 6.97 4.18
CA GLY A 482 20.46 6.50 5.46
C GLY A 482 21.32 7.56 6.15
N ASN A 483 21.93 7.24 7.29
CA ASN A 483 22.65 8.21 8.15
C ASN A 483 21.78 9.43 8.49
N ASP A 484 20.48 9.19 8.71
CA ASP A 484 19.45 10.23 8.81
C ASP A 484 18.56 9.99 10.05
N PRO A 485 18.07 11.05 10.73
CA PRO A 485 17.10 10.94 11.82
C PRO A 485 15.93 10.01 11.49
N ASN A 486 15.43 10.03 10.26
CA ASN A 486 14.36 9.14 9.82
C ASN A 486 14.79 7.66 9.78
N GLY A 487 16.05 7.38 9.46
CA GLY A 487 16.64 6.04 9.52
C GLY A 487 16.72 5.51 10.94
N TYR A 488 17.33 6.30 11.85
CA TYR A 488 17.43 5.94 13.28
C TYR A 488 16.05 5.70 13.89
N VAL A 489 15.13 6.64 13.70
CA VAL A 489 13.77 6.58 14.24
C VAL A 489 12.95 5.48 13.58
N GLY A 490 13.16 5.20 12.30
CA GLY A 490 12.53 4.07 11.60
C GLY A 490 12.94 2.71 12.17
N CYS A 491 14.23 2.53 12.46
CA CYS A 491 14.75 1.31 13.10
C CYS A 491 14.26 1.20 14.55
N MET A 492 14.36 2.28 15.31
CA MET A 492 13.87 2.34 16.70
C MET A 492 12.35 2.14 16.80
N TRP A 493 11.56 2.65 15.85
CA TRP A 493 10.12 2.39 15.79
C TRP A 493 9.84 0.90 15.53
N SER A 494 10.64 0.29 14.64
CA SER A 494 10.47 -1.10 14.24
C SER A 494 10.86 -2.08 15.35
N ILE A 495 11.98 -1.82 16.03
CA ILE A 495 12.62 -2.74 16.98
C ILE A 495 12.23 -2.40 18.43
N CYS A 496 12.23 -1.12 18.77
CA CYS A 496 12.02 -0.62 20.13
C CYS A 496 10.65 0.03 20.34
N GLY A 497 9.78 0.08 19.34
CA GLY A 497 8.41 0.57 19.49
C GLY A 497 8.28 2.05 19.87
N ILE A 498 9.33 2.86 19.66
CA ILE A 498 9.22 4.31 19.88
C ILE A 498 8.14 4.89 18.96
N HIS A 499 7.44 5.92 19.42
CA HIS A 499 6.28 6.51 18.75
C HIS A 499 5.14 5.53 18.39
N ASP A 500 5.15 4.32 18.93
CA ASP A 500 4.09 3.32 18.81
C ASP A 500 3.50 3.00 20.19
N GLN A 501 2.47 2.16 20.18
CA GLN A 501 1.87 1.58 21.39
C GLN A 501 2.31 0.12 21.58
N GLY A 502 2.09 -0.41 22.78
CA GLY A 502 2.24 -1.85 23.03
C GLY A 502 1.13 -2.66 22.35
N PHE A 503 1.49 -3.81 21.78
CA PHE A 503 0.59 -4.77 21.15
C PHE A 503 0.45 -6.04 21.99
N LYS A 504 -0.38 -6.98 21.52
CA LYS A 504 -0.49 -8.32 22.12
C LYS A 504 0.91 -8.94 22.26
N GLU A 505 1.21 -9.37 23.47
CA GLU A 505 2.49 -9.96 23.84
C GLU A 505 2.73 -11.26 23.07
N ARG A 506 3.95 -11.45 22.57
CA ARG A 506 4.41 -12.61 21.81
C ARG A 506 5.83 -12.93 22.18
N ASP A 507 6.22 -14.19 21.98
CA ASP A 507 7.61 -14.60 22.14
C ASP A 507 8.53 -13.75 21.24
N ILE A 508 9.74 -13.50 21.73
CA ILE A 508 10.81 -12.67 21.14
C ILE A 508 10.46 -11.18 21.12
N PHE A 509 9.32 -10.80 20.55
CA PHE A 509 8.91 -9.40 20.38
C PHE A 509 8.38 -8.77 21.67
N GLY A 510 7.91 -9.57 22.62
CA GLY A 510 7.06 -9.08 23.70
C GLY A 510 5.89 -8.28 23.13
N LYS A 511 5.74 -7.03 23.55
CA LYS A 511 4.68 -6.11 23.10
C LYS A 511 5.05 -5.26 21.89
N ILE A 512 6.21 -5.45 21.27
CA ILE A 512 6.57 -4.75 20.03
C ILE A 512 5.62 -5.18 18.90
N ARG A 513 5.22 -4.23 18.04
CA ARG A 513 4.33 -4.53 16.90
C ARG A 513 4.95 -5.61 16.01
N TYR A 514 4.27 -6.73 15.85
CA TYR A 514 4.67 -7.82 14.97
C TYR A 514 4.15 -7.62 13.54
N MET A 515 4.88 -8.10 12.54
CA MET A 515 4.46 -8.14 11.13
C MET A 515 4.71 -9.54 10.54
N ILE A 516 3.66 -10.15 9.98
CA ILE A 516 3.70 -11.50 9.39
C ILE A 516 3.83 -11.39 7.87
N TYR A 517 4.63 -12.29 7.27
CA TYR A 517 4.76 -12.47 5.82
C TYR A 517 3.39 -12.49 5.12
N ASP A 518 2.47 -13.35 5.56
CA ASP A 518 1.13 -13.47 5.02
C ASP A 518 0.31 -12.18 5.14
N ALA A 519 0.41 -11.44 6.24
CA ALA A 519 -0.30 -10.17 6.37
C ALA A 519 0.22 -9.11 5.38
N VAL A 520 1.51 -9.15 5.02
CA VAL A 520 2.12 -8.26 4.03
C VAL A 520 1.72 -8.65 2.60
N VAL A 521 1.73 -9.94 2.29
CA VAL A 521 1.46 -10.49 0.96
C VAL A 521 -0.04 -10.58 0.66
N VAL A 522 -0.84 -11.15 1.57
CA VAL A 522 -2.29 -11.39 1.41
C VAL A 522 -3.10 -10.10 1.42
N SER A 523 -2.72 -9.09 2.22
CA SER A 523 -3.45 -7.80 2.26
C SER A 523 -3.37 -7.02 0.94
N LYS A 524 -2.36 -7.29 0.10
CA LYS A 524 -2.06 -6.46 -1.10
C LYS A 524 -2.32 -7.17 -2.41
N ILE A 525 -2.10 -8.49 -2.49
CA ILE A 525 -2.46 -9.28 -3.69
C ILE A 525 -4.00 -9.36 -3.87
N ARG A 526 -4.79 -9.29 -2.80
CA ARG A 526 -6.27 -9.19 -2.88
C ARG A 526 -6.77 -8.01 -3.72
N SER A 527 -5.99 -6.93 -3.84
CA SER A 527 -6.40 -5.69 -4.53
C SER A 527 -6.40 -5.77 -6.07
N ARG A 528 -5.99 -6.90 -6.67
CA ARG A 528 -5.87 -7.04 -8.14
C ARG A 528 -6.88 -7.96 -8.83
N ARG A 529 -7.84 -8.57 -8.13
CA ARG A 529 -8.88 -9.38 -8.82
C ARG A 529 -9.94 -8.53 -9.57
N VAL A 530 -9.82 -7.20 -9.58
CA VAL A 530 -10.79 -6.25 -10.17
C VAL A 530 -10.23 -5.43 -11.35
N GLY A 531 -8.98 -5.64 -11.81
CA GLY A 531 -8.43 -4.72 -12.82
C GLY A 531 -7.21 -5.19 -13.59
N LEU A 532 -7.29 -6.36 -14.23
CA LEU A 532 -6.28 -6.80 -15.19
C LEU A 532 -6.93 -7.05 -16.54
N ASN A 533 -7.07 -5.98 -17.32
CA ASN A 533 -7.01 -6.03 -18.77
C ASN A 533 -6.13 -4.84 -19.21
N LYS A 534 -5.03 -5.14 -19.91
CA LYS A 534 -4.03 -4.24 -20.51
C LYS A 534 -3.07 -3.49 -19.57
N VAL A 535 -1.84 -4.01 -19.46
CA VAL A 535 -0.62 -3.21 -19.60
C VAL A 535 0.41 -4.09 -20.32
N GLU A 536 0.78 -3.69 -21.55
CA GLU A 536 1.90 -4.26 -22.31
C GLU A 536 3.22 -3.88 -21.63
N LEU A 537 4.07 -4.88 -21.36
CA LEU A 537 5.47 -4.69 -20.99
C LEU A 537 6.32 -5.02 -22.21
N GLY A 538 6.91 -3.99 -22.80
CA GLY A 538 7.90 -4.14 -23.86
C GLY A 538 9.26 -4.55 -23.30
N GLY A 539 9.79 -5.64 -23.85
CA GLY A 539 11.21 -5.81 -24.18
C GLY A 539 12.21 -6.03 -23.05
N SER A 540 12.42 -7.29 -22.67
CA SER A 540 13.73 -8.00 -22.77
C SER A 540 13.60 -9.37 -22.11
N ASN A 541 13.63 -10.41 -22.95
CA ASN A 541 13.70 -11.81 -22.54
C ASN A 541 15.09 -12.10 -21.95
N VAL A 542 15.14 -12.73 -20.78
CA VAL A 542 15.83 -14.01 -20.48
C VAL A 542 15.67 -14.33 -18.98
N THR A 543 15.26 -15.57 -18.71
CA THR A 543 15.13 -16.26 -17.41
C THR A 543 14.15 -15.68 -16.37
N THR A 544 12.84 -15.89 -16.59
CA THR A 544 11.83 -15.83 -15.51
C THR A 544 10.71 -16.85 -15.73
N LEU A 545 11.05 -18.11 -16.04
CA LEU A 545 10.06 -19.18 -16.27
C LEU A 545 9.99 -20.22 -15.13
N TYR A 546 10.96 -20.28 -14.21
CA TYR A 546 10.92 -21.24 -13.09
C TYR A 546 10.22 -20.70 -11.82
N HIS A 547 9.91 -19.41 -11.74
CA HIS A 547 9.32 -18.80 -10.53
C HIS A 547 7.79 -18.63 -10.56
N CYS A 548 7.11 -18.92 -11.67
CA CYS A 548 5.66 -18.67 -11.78
C CYS A 548 4.80 -19.87 -11.35
N ASP A 549 5.28 -21.11 -11.54
CA ASP A 549 4.45 -22.30 -11.29
C ASP A 549 4.36 -22.70 -9.81
N ARG A 550 5.38 -22.39 -9.00
CA ARG A 550 5.38 -22.72 -7.56
C ARG A 550 4.56 -21.73 -6.73
N LEU A 551 4.43 -20.48 -7.17
CA LEU A 551 3.53 -19.46 -6.60
C LEU A 551 2.05 -19.70 -6.97
N ARG A 552 1.79 -20.38 -8.10
CA ARG A 552 0.46 -20.87 -8.49
C ARG A 552 -0.04 -22.00 -7.60
N TRP A 553 0.88 -22.74 -6.99
CA TRP A 553 0.58 -23.87 -6.12
C TRP A 553 0.19 -23.43 -4.70
N TYR A 554 0.87 -22.41 -4.13
CA TYR A 554 0.58 -21.88 -2.79
C TYR A 554 -0.64 -20.94 -2.71
N THR A 555 -0.98 -20.25 -3.80
CA THR A 555 -2.15 -19.34 -3.88
C THR A 555 -3.50 -20.03 -3.65
N ASN A 556 -3.54 -21.36 -3.71
CA ASN A 556 -4.74 -22.14 -3.43
C ASN A 556 -4.96 -22.45 -1.95
N ASN A 557 -3.99 -22.26 -1.05
CA ASN A 557 -3.98 -22.99 0.23
C ASN A 557 -4.56 -22.31 1.48
N THR A 558 -5.04 -21.06 1.42
CA THR A 558 -5.56 -20.36 2.63
C THR A 558 -6.85 -19.55 2.44
N GLN A 559 -7.63 -19.82 1.39
CA GLN A 559 -8.98 -19.28 1.25
C GLN A 559 -10.03 -20.38 1.34
N ARG A 560 -11.08 -20.17 2.17
CA ARG A 560 -12.42 -20.67 1.84
C ARG A 560 -12.67 -20.25 0.40
N SER A 561 -12.77 -21.24 -0.49
CA SER A 561 -12.79 -21.05 -1.93
C SER A 561 -13.89 -20.07 -2.35
N TRP A 562 -13.65 -19.31 -3.42
CA TRP A 562 -14.67 -18.45 -4.05
C TRP A 562 -15.95 -19.25 -4.36
N VAL A 563 -15.79 -20.53 -4.71
CA VAL A 563 -16.86 -21.51 -4.93
C VAL A 563 -17.77 -21.64 -3.71
N TRP A 564 -17.21 -21.59 -2.50
CA TRP A 564 -17.96 -21.72 -1.25
C TRP A 564 -18.75 -20.47 -0.89
N HIS A 565 -18.18 -19.28 -1.12
CA HIS A 565 -18.91 -18.03 -0.93
C HIS A 565 -20.05 -17.86 -1.94
N GLU A 566 -19.85 -18.30 -3.18
CA GLU A 566 -20.90 -18.23 -4.21
C GLU A 566 -21.98 -19.29 -3.98
N ALA A 567 -21.62 -20.49 -3.50
CA ALA A 567 -22.59 -21.49 -3.03
C ALA A 567 -23.42 -20.97 -1.83
N GLN A 568 -22.80 -20.27 -0.86
CA GLN A 568 -23.52 -19.65 0.25
C GLN A 568 -24.46 -18.54 -0.20
N LYS A 569 -24.09 -17.74 -1.21
CA LYS A 569 -25.00 -16.72 -1.77
C LYS A 569 -26.17 -17.36 -2.51
N LEU A 570 -25.91 -18.40 -3.32
CA LEU A 570 -26.96 -19.15 -4.03
C LEU A 570 -27.97 -19.80 -3.06
N LEU A 571 -27.50 -20.23 -1.88
CA LEU A 571 -28.35 -20.77 -0.81
C LEU A 571 -29.02 -19.68 0.05
N GLY A 572 -28.34 -18.57 0.32
CA GLY A 572 -28.82 -17.45 1.13
C GLY A 572 -29.88 -16.58 0.45
N VAL A 573 -29.88 -16.52 -0.89
CA VAL A 573 -30.94 -15.87 -1.70
C VAL A 573 -32.31 -16.56 -1.52
N ARG A 574 -32.36 -17.74 -0.87
CA ARG A 574 -33.56 -18.56 -0.75
C ARG A 574 -34.26 -18.53 0.61
N LEU A 575 -33.80 -17.72 1.57
CA LEU A 575 -34.43 -17.60 2.89
C LEU A 575 -34.93 -16.20 3.23
N ILE A 576 -34.93 -15.28 2.27
CA ILE A 576 -35.65 -14.01 2.40
C ILE A 576 -37.11 -14.28 1.95
N PRO A 577 -38.12 -13.96 2.78
CA PRO A 577 -39.51 -14.34 2.52
C PRO A 577 -40.12 -13.41 1.49
N TRP A 578 -39.87 -13.68 0.21
CA TRP A 578 -40.69 -13.17 -0.88
C TRP A 578 -40.96 -14.35 -1.82
N ASP A 579 -42.11 -14.98 -1.58
CA ASP A 579 -42.74 -16.04 -2.38
C ASP A 579 -42.02 -17.40 -2.48
N ASN A 580 -42.04 -18.15 -1.37
CA ASN A 580 -41.65 -19.56 -1.37
C ASN A 580 -42.63 -20.37 -2.27
N PRO A 581 -42.17 -20.97 -3.38
CA PRO A 581 -43.01 -21.79 -4.26
C PRO A 581 -43.68 -22.95 -3.52
N PHE A 582 -43.14 -23.37 -2.37
CA PHE A 582 -43.76 -24.42 -1.56
C PHE A 582 -45.17 -24.07 -1.07
N GLY A 583 -45.46 -22.83 -0.68
CA GLY A 583 -46.71 -22.46 0.03
C GLY A 583 -47.73 -21.66 -0.79
N THR A 584 -47.43 -21.36 -2.04
CA THR A 584 -48.20 -20.41 -2.88
C THR A 584 -49.22 -21.13 -3.75
N PRO A 585 -50.44 -20.56 -3.90
CA PRO A 585 -51.47 -21.07 -4.81
C PRO A 585 -51.17 -20.81 -6.29
N ALA A 586 -50.08 -20.13 -6.66
CA ALA A 586 -49.87 -19.59 -8.01
C ALA A 586 -48.88 -20.39 -8.89
N TRP A 587 -48.97 -21.73 -8.87
CA TRP A 587 -48.19 -22.56 -9.78
C TRP A 587 -48.80 -22.60 -11.19
N LEU A 588 -50.12 -22.65 -11.27
CA LEU A 588 -50.89 -22.50 -12.49
C LEU A 588 -51.93 -21.40 -12.25
N VAL A 589 -52.08 -20.49 -13.20
CA VAL A 589 -52.94 -19.31 -13.08
C VAL A 589 -53.80 -19.21 -14.33
N SER A 590 -55.09 -18.91 -14.17
CA SER A 590 -55.97 -18.65 -15.30
C SER A 590 -55.88 -17.20 -15.77
N ASP A 591 -56.10 -16.93 -17.06
CA ASP A 591 -56.11 -15.56 -17.57
C ASP A 591 -57.20 -14.73 -16.88
N TYR A 592 -56.77 -13.67 -16.19
CA TYR A 592 -57.67 -12.78 -15.45
C TYR A 592 -58.66 -12.06 -16.35
N ARG A 593 -58.37 -11.93 -17.66
CA ARG A 593 -59.24 -11.29 -18.66
C ARG A 593 -60.49 -12.12 -18.96
N ILE A 594 -60.48 -13.40 -18.66
CA ILE A 594 -61.61 -14.30 -18.91
C ILE A 594 -62.46 -14.34 -17.64
N THR A 595 -63.55 -13.57 -17.64
CA THR A 595 -64.48 -13.46 -16.49
C THR A 595 -65.24 -14.75 -16.22
N SER A 596 -65.36 -15.63 -17.21
CA SER A 596 -65.99 -16.96 -17.11
C SER A 596 -65.02 -18.09 -16.72
N ALA A 597 -63.75 -17.80 -16.45
CA ALA A 597 -62.78 -18.82 -16.05
C ALA A 597 -63.17 -19.46 -14.70
N GLN A 598 -63.27 -20.79 -14.68
CA GLN A 598 -63.67 -21.53 -13.48
C GLN A 598 -62.51 -21.68 -12.47
N LEU A 599 -61.27 -21.85 -12.96
CA LEU A 599 -60.05 -21.81 -12.17
C LEU A 599 -59.57 -20.36 -11.99
N ASP A 600 -59.12 -20.01 -10.79
CA ASP A 600 -58.38 -18.77 -10.55
C ASP A 600 -56.87 -19.08 -10.46
N LYS A 601 -56.48 -19.91 -9.50
CA LYS A 601 -55.08 -20.30 -9.26
C LYS A 601 -54.99 -21.72 -8.71
N LEU A 602 -53.95 -22.46 -9.06
CA LEU A 602 -53.64 -23.78 -8.54
C LEU A 602 -52.19 -23.79 -8.03
N GLY A 603 -52.00 -24.19 -6.78
CA GLY A 603 -50.69 -24.41 -6.16
C GLY A 603 -50.56 -25.82 -5.61
N LEU A 604 -49.42 -26.10 -4.98
CA LEU A 604 -49.16 -27.43 -4.42
C LEU A 604 -50.14 -27.82 -3.32
N TRP A 605 -50.56 -26.87 -2.48
CA TRP A 605 -51.40 -27.16 -1.30
C TRP A 605 -52.78 -26.55 -1.36
N SER A 606 -53.05 -25.69 -2.34
CA SER A 606 -54.31 -24.95 -2.42
C SER A 606 -54.76 -24.72 -3.86
N HIS A 607 -56.06 -24.86 -4.09
CA HIS A 607 -56.72 -24.48 -5.34
C HIS A 607 -57.70 -23.34 -5.08
N CYS A 608 -57.76 -22.38 -5.98
CA CYS A 608 -58.67 -21.25 -5.95
C CYS A 608 -59.56 -21.31 -7.18
N PHE A 609 -60.88 -21.31 -6.95
CA PHE A 609 -61.89 -21.34 -8.01
C PHE A 609 -62.76 -20.09 -7.94
N ARG A 610 -63.27 -19.63 -9.10
CA ARG A 610 -64.20 -18.48 -9.17
C ARG A 610 -65.65 -18.92 -9.08
N SER A 611 -66.01 -20.03 -9.73
CA SER A 611 -67.32 -20.68 -9.63
C SER A 611 -67.29 -22.04 -10.36
N LEU A 612 -66.69 -23.06 -9.75
CA LEU A 612 -66.60 -24.41 -10.34
C LEU A 612 -67.77 -25.28 -9.85
N PRO A 613 -68.62 -25.85 -10.74
CA PRO A 613 -69.69 -26.75 -10.32
C PRO A 613 -69.15 -28.06 -9.73
N ASN A 614 -69.88 -28.64 -8.77
CA ASN A 614 -69.47 -29.90 -8.14
C ASN A 614 -69.42 -31.06 -9.15
N PRO A 615 -68.25 -31.72 -9.37
CA PRO A 615 -68.13 -32.81 -10.33
C PRO A 615 -69.02 -34.03 -10.03
N ARG A 616 -69.48 -34.17 -8.78
CA ARG A 616 -70.40 -35.24 -8.36
C ARG A 616 -71.88 -34.93 -8.66
N GLU A 617 -72.19 -33.70 -9.07
CA GLU A 617 -73.53 -33.20 -9.41
C GLU A 617 -73.53 -32.57 -10.82
N ALA A 618 -72.89 -33.22 -11.79
CA ALA A 618 -72.63 -32.64 -13.12
C ALA A 618 -73.91 -32.30 -13.91
N ASP A 619 -75.00 -33.03 -13.70
CA ASP A 619 -76.23 -32.91 -14.48
C ASP A 619 -77.20 -31.82 -13.94
N ALA A 620 -77.07 -31.43 -12.66
CA ALA A 620 -77.86 -30.38 -12.02
C ALA A 620 -77.11 -29.79 -10.79
N PRO A 621 -76.11 -28.93 -11.00
CA PRO A 621 -75.23 -28.49 -9.93
C PRO A 621 -75.96 -27.55 -8.95
N THR A 622 -76.10 -27.99 -7.69
CA THR A 622 -76.67 -27.15 -6.62
C THR A 622 -75.59 -26.43 -5.81
N ARG A 623 -74.33 -26.84 -5.96
CA ARG A 623 -73.17 -26.35 -5.18
C ARG A 623 -72.02 -25.93 -6.11
N PHE A 624 -71.45 -24.77 -5.82
CA PHE A 624 -70.32 -24.19 -6.54
C PHE A 624 -69.13 -23.96 -5.59
N PHE A 625 -67.93 -24.26 -6.07
CA PHE A 625 -66.69 -23.97 -5.37
C PHE A 625 -66.20 -22.56 -5.72
N VAL A 626 -66.12 -21.69 -4.71
CA VAL A 626 -65.62 -20.31 -4.79
C VAL A 626 -64.54 -20.08 -3.72
N GLY A 627 -63.48 -19.38 -4.09
CA GLY A 627 -62.36 -19.04 -3.21
C GLY A 627 -61.27 -20.12 -3.15
N CYS A 628 -60.24 -19.86 -2.33
CA CYS A 628 -59.11 -20.76 -2.14
C CYS A 628 -59.39 -21.82 -1.07
N ARG A 629 -59.08 -23.08 -1.38
CA ARG A 629 -59.23 -24.23 -0.47
C ARG A 629 -57.99 -25.10 -0.52
N TRP A 630 -57.71 -25.78 0.58
CA TRP A 630 -56.65 -26.79 0.64
C TRP A 630 -56.98 -27.96 -0.29
N VAL A 631 -55.93 -28.57 -0.86
CA VAL A 631 -56.03 -29.72 -1.76
C VAL A 631 -56.60 -30.93 -0.99
N TYR A 632 -57.84 -31.32 -1.30
CA TYR A 632 -58.49 -32.54 -0.81
C TYR A 632 -59.33 -33.20 -1.94
N ASP A 633 -59.74 -34.46 -1.77
CA ASP A 633 -60.67 -35.19 -2.66
C ASP A 633 -61.96 -34.38 -2.88
N PRO A 634 -62.50 -34.19 -4.12
CA PRO A 634 -62.32 -34.98 -5.34
C PRO A 634 -61.30 -34.48 -6.38
N PHE A 635 -60.57 -33.40 -6.12
CA PHE A 635 -59.73 -32.75 -7.15
C PHE A 635 -58.25 -33.16 -7.13
N THR A 636 -57.86 -34.02 -6.18
CA THR A 636 -56.46 -34.46 -6.02
C THR A 636 -56.18 -35.64 -6.96
N LYS A 637 -55.38 -35.42 -8.01
CA LYS A 637 -54.94 -36.47 -8.93
C LYS A 637 -53.61 -37.08 -8.48
N ALA A 638 -53.33 -38.31 -8.92
CA ALA A 638 -52.10 -39.04 -8.56
C ALA A 638 -50.81 -38.25 -8.87
N PHE A 639 -50.78 -37.51 -9.98
CA PHE A 639 -49.62 -36.68 -10.33
C PHE A 639 -49.40 -35.53 -9.34
N MET A 640 -50.45 -34.97 -8.73
CA MET A 640 -50.33 -33.90 -7.73
C MET A 640 -49.66 -34.42 -6.46
N ILE A 641 -50.03 -35.63 -6.03
CA ILE A 641 -49.43 -36.32 -4.89
C ILE A 641 -47.94 -36.57 -5.16
N ALA A 642 -47.60 -37.03 -6.37
CA ALA A 642 -46.21 -37.20 -6.78
C ALA A 642 -45.42 -35.87 -6.75
N THR A 643 -45.97 -34.81 -7.33
CA THR A 643 -45.35 -33.47 -7.30
C THR A 643 -45.16 -32.96 -5.87
N GLN A 644 -46.17 -33.08 -5.01
CA GLN A 644 -46.10 -32.70 -3.60
C GLN A 644 -45.00 -33.49 -2.86
N PHE A 645 -44.95 -34.81 -3.05
CA PHE A 645 -43.94 -35.67 -2.41
C PHE A 645 -42.52 -35.25 -2.78
N PHE A 646 -42.22 -35.19 -4.08
CA PHE A 646 -40.87 -34.86 -4.56
C PHE A 646 -40.46 -33.41 -4.23
N PHE A 647 -41.39 -32.46 -4.28
CA PHE A 647 -41.08 -31.07 -3.95
C PHE A 647 -40.92 -30.86 -2.44
N THR A 648 -41.69 -31.59 -1.61
CA THR A 648 -41.50 -31.60 -0.14
C THR A 648 -40.16 -32.20 0.24
N PHE A 649 -39.77 -33.31 -0.40
CA PHE A 649 -38.48 -33.92 -0.18
C PHE A 649 -37.33 -32.97 -0.56
N CYS A 650 -37.44 -32.27 -1.69
CA CYS A 650 -36.52 -31.21 -2.10
C CYS A 650 -36.41 -30.08 -1.06
N PHE A 651 -37.54 -29.61 -0.53
CA PHE A 651 -37.59 -28.55 0.47
C PHE A 651 -36.92 -28.97 1.79
N LEU A 652 -37.23 -30.17 2.29
CA LEU A 652 -36.65 -30.70 3.54
C LEU A 652 -35.13 -30.88 3.43
N LEU A 653 -34.64 -31.46 2.32
CA LEU A 653 -33.21 -31.62 2.08
C LEU A 653 -32.48 -30.27 1.99
N SER A 654 -33.12 -29.27 1.41
CA SER A 654 -32.58 -27.90 1.34
C SER A 654 -32.48 -27.26 2.73
N LEU A 655 -33.48 -27.45 3.59
CA LEU A 655 -33.50 -26.93 4.96
C LEU A 655 -32.40 -27.59 5.83
N ILE A 656 -32.29 -28.92 5.78
CA ILE A 656 -31.25 -29.66 6.50
C ILE A 656 -29.85 -29.23 6.02
N SER A 657 -29.66 -29.10 4.70
CA SER A 657 -28.39 -28.64 4.12
C SER A 657 -28.01 -27.24 4.60
N PHE A 658 -28.98 -26.33 4.73
CA PHE A 658 -28.75 -24.99 5.25
C PHE A 658 -28.27 -25.01 6.71
N VAL A 659 -28.91 -25.80 7.58
CA VAL A 659 -28.48 -25.97 8.98
C VAL A 659 -27.06 -26.54 9.05
N CYS A 660 -26.74 -27.56 8.25
CA CYS A 660 -25.40 -28.13 8.17
C CYS A 660 -24.35 -27.10 7.70
N ILE A 661 -24.71 -26.19 6.79
CA ILE A 661 -23.83 -25.11 6.31
C ILE A 661 -23.63 -24.03 7.38
N LEU A 662 -24.64 -23.72 8.18
CA LEU A 662 -24.51 -22.81 9.33
C LEU A 662 -23.62 -23.41 10.42
N LEU A 663 -23.81 -24.69 10.75
CA LEU A 663 -22.94 -25.43 11.66
C LEU A 663 -21.50 -25.46 11.13
N TYR A 664 -21.32 -25.71 9.83
CA TYR A 664 -20.02 -25.61 9.15
C TYR A 664 -19.41 -24.20 9.28
N ALA A 665 -20.21 -23.15 9.15
CA ALA A 665 -19.72 -21.78 9.15
C ALA A 665 -19.31 -21.28 10.55
N LEU A 666 -20.04 -21.70 11.59
CA LEU A 666 -19.93 -21.18 12.95
C LEU A 666 -19.12 -22.07 13.90
N CYS A 667 -19.12 -23.40 13.71
CA CYS A 667 -18.64 -24.34 14.73
C CYS A 667 -17.42 -25.21 14.31
N CYS A 668 -17.07 -25.27 13.03
CA CYS A 668 -16.02 -26.20 12.55
C CYS A 668 -14.70 -25.50 12.21
N ASP A 669 -13.63 -25.87 12.92
CA ASP A 669 -12.25 -25.49 12.61
C ASP A 669 -11.68 -26.34 11.45
N GLN A 670 -10.82 -25.76 10.62
CA GLN A 670 -10.27 -26.38 9.41
C GLN A 670 -9.36 -27.59 9.69
N GLU A 671 -8.98 -27.81 10.95
CA GLU A 671 -8.05 -28.88 11.37
C GLU A 671 -8.73 -30.23 11.66
N GLN A 672 -10.06 -30.30 11.80
CA GLN A 672 -10.71 -31.57 12.14
C GLN A 672 -10.66 -32.61 11.01
N LYS A 673 -10.48 -33.90 11.34
CA LYS A 673 -10.36 -35.02 10.38
C LYS A 673 -11.61 -35.21 9.51
N GLN A 674 -12.80 -34.95 10.07
CA GLN A 674 -14.10 -35.16 9.41
C GLN A 674 -14.54 -33.99 8.51
N TYR A 675 -13.68 -32.97 8.36
CA TYR A 675 -13.98 -31.74 7.61
C TYR A 675 -14.38 -31.97 6.14
N VAL A 676 -13.69 -32.89 5.45
CA VAL A 676 -13.96 -33.18 4.02
C VAL A 676 -15.21 -34.05 3.86
N GLU A 677 -15.50 -34.92 4.82
CA GLU A 677 -16.68 -35.80 4.81
C GLU A 677 -17.97 -35.00 4.97
N LEU A 678 -17.97 -34.00 5.86
CA LEU A 678 -19.12 -33.12 6.08
C LEU A 678 -19.49 -32.31 4.83
N ILE A 679 -18.50 -31.71 4.14
CA ILE A 679 -18.75 -30.96 2.89
C ILE A 679 -19.31 -31.89 1.80
N ARG A 680 -18.79 -33.12 1.71
CA ARG A 680 -19.26 -34.10 0.74
C ARG A 680 -20.70 -34.56 1.03
N LEU A 681 -21.06 -34.75 2.30
CA LEU A 681 -22.42 -35.06 2.72
C LEU A 681 -23.39 -33.94 2.33
N ILE A 682 -23.02 -32.68 2.58
CA ILE A 682 -23.82 -31.51 2.17
C ILE A 682 -24.02 -31.48 0.65
N GLY A 683 -22.97 -31.75 -0.13
CA GLY A 683 -23.05 -31.83 -1.59
C GLY A 683 -24.06 -32.87 -2.09
N TYR A 684 -24.07 -34.06 -1.48
CA TYR A 684 -25.03 -35.12 -1.82
C TYR A 684 -26.47 -34.78 -1.44
N MET A 685 -26.69 -34.17 -0.27
CA MET A 685 -28.03 -33.75 0.17
C MET A 685 -28.64 -32.71 -0.79
N ILE A 686 -27.83 -31.75 -1.24
CA ILE A 686 -28.24 -30.73 -2.21
C ILE A 686 -28.45 -31.36 -3.60
N LEU A 687 -27.65 -32.35 -4.00
CA LEU A 687 -27.82 -33.06 -5.27
C LEU A 687 -29.17 -33.78 -5.33
N VAL A 688 -29.46 -34.59 -4.32
CA VAL A 688 -30.72 -35.34 -4.22
C VAL A 688 -31.91 -34.39 -4.13
N GLY A 689 -31.78 -33.28 -3.40
CA GLY A 689 -32.78 -32.22 -3.35
C GLY A 689 -33.06 -31.60 -4.73
N GLY A 690 -32.00 -31.22 -5.46
CA GLY A 690 -32.12 -30.65 -6.81
C GLY A 690 -32.75 -31.61 -7.82
N LEU A 691 -32.37 -32.90 -7.81
CA LEU A 691 -32.97 -33.93 -8.67
C LEU A 691 -34.45 -34.15 -8.35
N SER A 692 -34.80 -34.23 -7.07
CA SER A 692 -36.18 -34.36 -6.61
C SER A 692 -37.02 -33.15 -7.01
N GLY A 693 -36.49 -31.93 -6.85
CA GLY A 693 -37.14 -30.70 -7.31
C GLY A 693 -37.36 -30.68 -8.82
N GLY A 694 -36.37 -31.12 -9.59
CA GLY A 694 -36.47 -31.28 -11.05
C GLY A 694 -37.59 -32.24 -11.46
N ILE A 695 -37.67 -33.42 -10.82
CA ILE A 695 -38.73 -34.40 -11.07
C ILE A 695 -40.12 -33.79 -10.79
N ALA A 696 -40.30 -33.12 -9.65
CA ALA A 696 -41.57 -32.48 -9.30
C ALA A 696 -41.99 -31.42 -10.33
N VAL A 697 -41.05 -30.56 -10.75
CA VAL A 697 -41.28 -29.52 -11.74
C VAL A 697 -41.66 -30.11 -13.10
N ILE A 698 -41.00 -31.20 -13.54
CA ILE A 698 -41.30 -31.89 -14.79
C ILE A 698 -42.70 -32.51 -14.75
N ILE A 699 -43.04 -33.24 -13.67
CA ILE A 699 -44.36 -33.86 -13.51
C ILE A 699 -45.46 -32.79 -13.59
N PHE A 700 -45.29 -31.66 -12.89
CA PHE A 700 -46.27 -30.59 -12.91
C PHE A 700 -46.32 -29.85 -14.25
N ALA A 701 -45.19 -29.63 -14.93
CA ALA A 701 -45.18 -29.04 -16.28
C ALA A 701 -45.94 -29.91 -17.28
N SER A 702 -45.80 -31.23 -17.20
CA SER A 702 -46.40 -32.16 -18.14
C SER A 702 -47.89 -32.42 -17.89
N LEU A 703 -48.32 -32.43 -16.62
CA LEU A 703 -49.68 -32.91 -16.24
C LEU A 703 -50.55 -31.83 -15.57
N GLY A 704 -49.94 -30.75 -15.07
CA GLY A 704 -50.63 -29.70 -14.32
C GLY A 704 -51.66 -28.93 -15.15
N ASN A 705 -51.47 -28.82 -16.47
CA ASN A 705 -52.42 -28.18 -17.39
C ASN A 705 -52.91 -29.14 -18.50
N ALA A 706 -52.97 -30.44 -18.20
CA ALA A 706 -53.40 -31.44 -19.17
C ALA A 706 -54.90 -31.37 -19.47
N GLU A 707 -55.25 -31.68 -20.72
CA GLU A 707 -56.64 -31.80 -21.18
C GLU A 707 -57.37 -32.94 -20.46
N GLY A 708 -58.67 -32.77 -20.21
CA GLY A 708 -59.53 -33.80 -19.61
C GLY A 708 -59.71 -33.73 -18.08
N TRP A 709 -58.91 -32.94 -17.36
CA TRP A 709 -59.14 -32.74 -15.91
C TRP A 709 -59.04 -31.28 -15.45
N MET A 710 -58.24 -30.45 -16.14
CA MET A 710 -58.07 -29.05 -15.80
C MET A 710 -59.11 -28.16 -16.50
N PRO A 711 -59.98 -27.44 -15.77
CA PRO A 711 -60.94 -26.53 -16.37
C PRO A 711 -60.24 -25.40 -17.13
N GLY A 712 -60.67 -25.16 -18.38
CA GLY A 712 -60.13 -24.09 -19.21
C GLY A 712 -58.63 -24.21 -19.48
N HIS A 713 -58.11 -25.43 -19.68
CA HIS A 713 -56.68 -25.69 -19.85
C HIS A 713 -56.01 -24.82 -20.93
N THR A 714 -56.72 -24.49 -22.01
CA THR A 714 -56.24 -23.58 -23.07
C THR A 714 -55.99 -22.14 -22.61
N ASN A 715 -56.61 -21.74 -21.51
CA ASN A 715 -56.61 -20.39 -20.96
C ASN A 715 -55.74 -20.25 -19.69
N ASN A 716 -55.08 -21.32 -19.27
CA ASN A 716 -54.24 -21.36 -18.10
C ASN A 716 -52.76 -21.28 -18.50
N TYR A 717 -51.96 -20.59 -17.69
CA TYR A 717 -50.52 -20.47 -17.86
C TYR A 717 -49.79 -20.78 -16.55
N LEU A 718 -48.55 -21.24 -16.67
CA LEU A 718 -47.70 -21.51 -15.52
C LEU A 718 -47.33 -20.18 -14.84
N GLY A 719 -47.62 -20.08 -13.55
CA GLY A 719 -47.44 -18.85 -12.77
C GLY A 719 -45.99 -18.62 -12.34
N TRP A 720 -45.72 -17.41 -11.83
CA TRP A 720 -44.38 -17.03 -11.36
C TRP A 720 -43.82 -17.95 -10.26
N SER A 721 -44.69 -18.49 -9.41
CA SER A 721 -44.27 -19.43 -8.37
C SER A 721 -43.74 -20.74 -8.96
N PHE A 722 -44.34 -21.22 -10.06
CA PHE A 722 -43.81 -22.39 -10.77
C PHE A 722 -42.43 -22.08 -11.38
N ALA A 723 -42.28 -20.91 -12.02
CA ALA A 723 -41.00 -20.47 -12.58
C ALA A 723 -39.89 -20.38 -11.50
N LEU A 724 -40.21 -19.88 -10.30
CA LEU A 724 -39.29 -19.87 -9.16
C LEU A 724 -38.96 -21.29 -8.67
N GLY A 725 -39.91 -22.22 -8.73
CA GLY A 725 -39.69 -23.64 -8.47
C GLY A 725 -38.70 -24.29 -9.46
N VAL A 726 -38.83 -23.97 -10.75
CA VAL A 726 -37.91 -24.42 -11.82
C VAL A 726 -36.51 -23.88 -11.59
N ILE A 727 -36.38 -22.55 -11.48
CA ILE A 727 -35.08 -21.86 -11.29
C ILE A 727 -34.41 -22.39 -10.03
N GLY A 728 -35.15 -22.50 -8.93
CA GLY A 728 -34.62 -22.99 -7.67
C GLY A 728 -34.14 -24.45 -7.73
N SER A 729 -34.79 -25.31 -8.51
CA SER A 729 -34.33 -26.70 -8.69
C SER A 729 -33.03 -26.78 -9.51
N VAL A 730 -32.90 -25.95 -10.56
CA VAL A 730 -31.67 -25.85 -11.36
C VAL A 730 -30.51 -25.28 -10.53
N LEU A 731 -30.77 -24.22 -9.76
CA LEU A 731 -29.75 -23.60 -8.89
C LEU A 731 -29.24 -24.56 -7.82
N LEU A 732 -30.09 -25.45 -7.28
CA LEU A 732 -29.65 -26.51 -6.36
C LEU A 732 -28.67 -27.48 -7.03
N LEU A 733 -28.91 -27.88 -8.29
CA LEU A 733 -28.00 -28.76 -9.03
C LEU A 733 -26.64 -28.08 -9.28
N ILE A 734 -26.66 -26.80 -9.65
CA ILE A 734 -25.44 -26.01 -9.83
C ILE A 734 -24.68 -25.87 -8.50
N ALA A 735 -25.38 -25.56 -7.41
CA ALA A 735 -24.79 -25.46 -6.08
C ALA A 735 -24.16 -26.79 -5.64
N SER A 736 -24.82 -27.92 -5.88
CA SER A 736 -24.27 -29.25 -5.60
C SER A 736 -22.96 -29.51 -6.35
N ALA A 737 -22.90 -29.23 -7.66
CA ALA A 737 -21.70 -29.41 -8.46
C ALA A 737 -20.51 -28.59 -7.93
N LEU A 738 -20.76 -27.33 -7.57
CA LEU A 738 -19.76 -26.44 -6.97
C LEU A 738 -19.24 -26.97 -5.63
N ILE A 739 -20.12 -27.48 -4.76
CA ILE A 739 -19.74 -28.04 -3.45
C ILE A 739 -18.91 -29.32 -3.59
N HIS A 740 -19.22 -30.17 -4.57
CA HIS A 740 -18.43 -31.37 -4.85
C HIS A 740 -17.03 -31.05 -5.41
N VAL A 741 -16.91 -30.02 -6.26
CA VAL A 741 -15.60 -29.52 -6.71
C VAL A 741 -14.77 -29.05 -5.51
N GLU A 742 -15.38 -28.31 -4.59
CA GLU A 742 -14.69 -27.85 -3.38
C GLU A 742 -14.23 -29.01 -2.50
N ALA A 743 -15.10 -30.01 -2.27
CA ALA A 743 -14.74 -31.20 -1.52
C ALA A 743 -13.52 -31.93 -2.13
N ASN A 744 -13.47 -32.03 -3.46
CA ASN A 744 -12.35 -32.66 -4.18
C ASN A 744 -11.05 -31.85 -4.08
N VAL A 745 -11.12 -30.52 -4.18
CA VAL A 745 -9.95 -29.63 -4.00
C VAL A 745 -9.39 -29.78 -2.58
N GLN A 746 -10.25 -29.75 -1.56
CA GLN A 746 -9.83 -29.90 -0.17
C GLN A 746 -9.22 -31.28 0.13
N ARG A 747 -9.76 -32.35 -0.48
CA ARG A 747 -9.20 -33.70 -0.37
C ARG A 747 -7.79 -33.79 -0.96
N LYS A 748 -7.57 -33.22 -2.15
CA LYS A 748 -6.24 -33.21 -2.80
C LYS A 748 -5.21 -32.42 -1.98
N LYS A 749 -5.60 -31.28 -1.42
CA LYS A 749 -4.74 -30.47 -0.54
C LYS A 749 -4.26 -31.25 0.69
N ARG A 750 -5.16 -31.95 1.38
CA ARG A 750 -4.79 -32.76 2.56
C ARG A 750 -3.86 -33.92 2.21
N LYS A 751 -4.10 -34.59 1.06
CA LYS A 751 -3.21 -35.65 0.57
C LYS A 751 -1.78 -35.13 0.37
N TYR A 752 -1.64 -33.97 -0.27
CA TYR A 752 -0.32 -33.35 -0.47
C TYR A 752 0.36 -32.96 0.84
N ILE A 753 -0.37 -32.37 1.81
CA ILE A 753 0.20 -32.00 3.12
C ILE A 753 0.65 -33.25 3.89
N THR A 754 -0.11 -34.34 3.82
CA THR A 754 0.26 -35.60 4.46
C THR A 754 1.50 -36.19 3.81
N GLU A 755 1.57 -36.19 2.47
CA GLU A 755 2.73 -36.67 1.72
C GLU A 755 3.98 -35.80 1.99
N SER A 756 3.85 -34.48 2.10
CA SER A 756 4.98 -33.59 2.41
C SER A 756 5.46 -33.74 3.86
N GLN A 757 4.55 -33.90 4.82
CA GLN A 757 4.90 -34.17 6.22
C GLN A 757 5.59 -35.54 6.37
N THR A 758 5.11 -36.56 5.65
CA THR A 758 5.70 -37.91 5.69
C THR A 758 7.10 -37.90 5.05
N LYS A 759 7.27 -37.18 3.94
CA LYS A 759 8.58 -37.00 3.29
C LYS A 759 9.57 -36.25 4.18
N PHE A 760 9.11 -35.21 4.87
CA PHE A 760 9.91 -34.45 5.84
C PHE A 760 10.30 -35.29 7.07
N GLN A 761 9.43 -36.19 7.54
CA GLN A 761 9.75 -37.13 8.63
C GLN A 761 10.75 -38.22 8.22
N LEU A 762 10.78 -38.61 6.93
CA LEU A 762 11.75 -39.55 6.40
C LEU A 762 13.12 -38.88 6.16
N GLU A 763 13.13 -37.64 5.65
CA GLU A 763 14.34 -36.84 5.44
C GLU A 763 14.97 -36.31 6.73
N SER A 764 14.22 -36.24 7.84
CA SER A 764 14.75 -35.87 9.17
C SER A 764 15.20 -37.09 10.00
N ARG A 765 14.91 -38.31 9.53
CA ARG A 765 15.36 -39.57 10.14
C ARG A 765 16.53 -40.23 9.38
N ALA A 766 16.75 -39.84 8.12
CA ALA A 766 17.95 -40.16 7.35
C ALA A 766 19.02 -39.11 7.62
#